data_AF-A0A376Y2U0-F1
#
_entry.id   AF-A0A376Y2U0-F1
#
_cell.length_a   1.000
_cell.length_b   1.000
_cell.length_c   1.000
_cell.angle_alpha   90.00
_cell.angle_beta   90.00
_cell.angle_gamma   90.00
#
_symmetry.space_group_name_H-M   'P 1'
#
loop_
_entity.id
_entity.type
_entity.pdbx_description
1 polymer ?
#
loop_
_entity_poly.entity_id
_entity_poly.type
_entity_poly.pdbx_seq_one_letter_code
_entity_poly.pdbx_strand_id
1 'polypeptide(L)'
;MPQAADQQLNASIIVQTRLQTPEEFGKILLKVQQDGSQVLLRDVARVELGAEDYSTVARYNGKPAAGIAIKLAAGANALDTSRAVKEELNRLSAYFPASLKTVYPYDTTPFIEISIQEVFKTLVEAIILVFLVMYLFLQNFRATIIPTIAVPVVILGTFAILSAVGFTINTLTMFGMVLAIGLLVDDAIVVVENVERVIAEDKLPPKEATHKSMGQIQRALVGIAVVLSAVFMPMAFMSGATGEIYRQFSITLISSMLLSVFVAMSLTPALCATILKAAPEGGHKPNALFARFNTLFEKSTQHYTDSTRSLLRCTGRYMVVYLLICAGMAVLFLRTPTSFLPEEDQGVFMTTAQLPSGATMVNTTKVLQQVTDYYLTKEKDNVQSVFTVGGFGFSGQGQNNGLAFISLKPWSERVGEENSVTAIIQRAMIALSSINKAVVFPFNLPAVAELGTASGFDMELLDNGNLGHEKLTQARNELLSLAAQSPNQVTGVRPNGLEDTPMFKVNVNAAKAEAMGVALSDINQTISTAFGSSYVNDFLNQGRVKKVYVQAGTPFRMLPDNINQWYVRNASGTMAPLSAYSSTEWTYGSPRLERYNGIPSMEILGEAAAGKSTGDAMKFMADLVAKLPAGVGYSWTGLSYQEALSSNQAPALYAISLVVVFLALAALYESWSIPFSVMLVVPLGVVGALLATDLRGLSNDVYFQVGLLTTIGLSAKNAILIVEFAVEMMQKEGKTPIEAIIEAARMRLRPILMTSLAFILGVLPLVISHGAGSGAQNAVGTGVMGGMFAATVLAIYFVPVFFVVVEHLFARFKKA
;
A
#
# COMPACT_ATOMS: atom_id res chain seq x y z
N MET A 1 52.19 37.17 10.88
CA MET A 1 52.97 37.71 12.02
C MET A 1 54.30 38.20 11.48
N PRO A 2 54.86 39.31 11.99
CA PRO A 2 56.19 39.75 11.56
C PRO A 2 57.21 38.66 11.88
N GLN A 3 57.93 38.18 10.87
CA GLN A 3 59.03 37.22 11.02
C GLN A 3 60.35 37.98 10.91
N ALA A 4 61.31 37.67 11.78
CA ALA A 4 62.68 38.12 11.59
C ALA A 4 63.26 37.46 10.33
N ALA A 5 64.04 38.21 9.54
CA ALA A 5 64.51 37.78 8.21
C ALA A 5 65.43 36.54 8.24
N ASP A 6 65.95 36.20 9.42
CA ASP A 6 66.89 35.10 9.71
C ASP A 6 66.25 33.93 10.47
N GLN A 7 64.93 33.94 10.73
CA GLN A 7 64.22 32.87 11.43
C GLN A 7 64.21 31.56 10.60
N GLN A 8 65.04 30.58 10.97
CA GLN A 8 65.10 29.27 10.30
C GLN A 8 64.31 28.16 11.00
N LEU A 9 63.95 28.32 12.28
CA LEU A 9 63.20 27.32 13.03
C LEU A 9 61.70 27.59 12.93
N ASN A 10 60.95 26.57 12.48
CA ASN A 10 59.50 26.52 12.53
C ASN A 10 59.09 25.17 13.13
N ALA A 11 58.46 25.19 14.31
CA ALA A 11 57.99 24.00 15.00
C ALA A 11 56.64 24.26 15.68
N SER A 12 55.78 23.24 15.72
CA SER A 12 54.50 23.30 16.43
C SER A 12 54.70 23.04 17.92
N ILE A 13 54.12 23.86 18.78
CA ILE A 13 54.14 23.68 20.23
C ILE A 13 52.91 22.86 20.64
N ILE A 14 53.13 21.69 21.26
CA ILE A 14 52.07 20.84 21.81
C ILE A 14 52.10 20.98 23.34
N VAL A 15 50.97 21.35 23.95
CA VAL A 15 50.87 21.61 25.40
C VAL A 15 50.08 20.49 26.10
N GLN A 16 48.75 20.62 26.19
CA GLN A 16 47.88 19.58 26.75
C GLN A 16 47.06 18.95 25.64
N THR A 17 46.97 17.62 25.67
CA THR A 17 46.11 16.84 24.78
C THR A 17 44.97 16.22 25.58
N ARG A 18 43.91 15.79 24.89
CA ARG A 18 42.77 15.16 25.54
C ARG A 18 43.21 13.84 26.20
N LEU A 19 42.68 13.57 27.39
CA LEU A 19 42.84 12.29 28.08
C LEU A 19 42.21 11.17 27.24
N GLN A 20 42.71 9.94 27.39
CA GLN A 20 42.32 8.80 26.56
C GLN A 20 41.86 7.58 27.36
N THR A 21 42.37 7.41 28.59
CA THR A 21 42.15 6.21 29.39
C THR A 21 41.41 6.51 30.70
N PRO A 22 40.59 5.59 31.22
CA PRO A 22 39.95 5.76 32.54
C PRO A 22 40.96 6.05 33.66
N GLU A 23 42.16 5.48 33.58
CA GLU A 23 43.24 5.69 34.56
C GLU A 23 43.77 7.13 34.54
N GLU A 24 43.81 7.78 33.38
CA GLU A 24 44.16 9.20 33.24
C GLU A 24 43.08 10.10 33.84
N PHE A 25 41.81 9.83 33.53
CA PHE A 25 40.70 10.54 34.15
C PHE A 25 40.68 10.39 35.68
N GLY A 26 41.01 9.19 36.19
CA GLY A 26 41.11 8.94 37.63
C GLY A 26 42.20 9.75 38.34
N LYS A 27 43.20 10.26 37.61
CA LYS A 27 44.31 11.10 38.14
C LYS A 27 44.00 12.59 38.11
N ILE A 28 42.81 13.02 37.68
CA ILE A 28 42.42 14.43 37.70
C ILE A 28 42.47 14.93 39.15
N LEU A 29 43.26 15.98 39.39
CA LEU A 29 43.38 16.63 40.69
C LEU A 29 42.17 17.51 40.96
N LEU A 30 41.43 17.22 42.03
CA LEU A 30 40.26 18.00 42.44
C LEU A 30 40.61 19.06 43.49
N LYS A 31 41.41 18.69 44.49
CA LYS A 31 41.83 19.58 45.58
C LYS A 31 43.12 19.09 46.23
N VAL A 32 43.91 20.03 46.75
CA VAL A 32 45.02 19.75 47.69
C VAL A 32 44.59 20.18 49.10
N GLN A 33 44.79 19.31 50.07
CA GLN A 33 44.47 19.57 51.48
C GLN A 33 45.60 20.35 52.16
N GLN A 34 45.34 20.89 53.36
CA GLN A 34 46.31 21.70 54.10
C GLN A 34 47.56 20.90 54.50
N ASP A 35 47.44 19.58 54.65
CA ASP A 35 48.54 18.65 54.94
C ASP A 35 49.34 18.24 53.69
N GLY A 36 48.99 18.76 52.50
CA GLY A 36 49.62 18.43 51.23
C GLY A 36 49.07 17.17 50.55
N SER A 37 48.12 16.46 51.18
CA SER A 37 47.44 15.33 50.54
C SER A 37 46.58 15.78 49.35
N GLN A 38 46.54 14.97 48.30
CA GLN A 38 45.80 15.25 47.07
C GLN A 38 44.50 14.44 47.03
N VAL A 39 43.41 15.09 46.64
CA VAL A 39 42.14 14.42 46.33
C VAL A 39 42.03 14.32 44.81
N LEU A 40 42.02 13.09 44.31
CA LEU A 40 41.91 12.76 42.90
C LEU A 40 40.47 12.34 42.56
N LEU A 41 40.11 12.38 41.27
CA LEU A 41 38.76 11.99 40.84
C LEU A 41 38.41 10.54 41.22
N ARG A 42 39.38 9.63 41.15
CA ARG A 42 39.18 8.22 41.56
C ARG A 42 38.84 8.04 43.04
N ASP A 43 39.14 9.03 43.88
CA ASP A 43 38.87 8.97 45.32
C ASP A 43 37.39 9.28 45.63
N VAL A 44 36.68 9.91 44.69
CA VAL A 44 35.27 10.34 44.84
C VAL A 44 34.32 9.76 43.80
N ALA A 45 34.83 9.10 42.76
CA ALA A 45 34.02 8.54 41.67
C ALA A 45 34.63 7.27 41.06
N ARG A 46 33.77 6.37 40.56
CA ARG A 46 34.18 5.27 39.68
C ARG A 46 34.35 5.81 38.27
N VAL A 47 35.50 5.59 37.67
CA VAL A 47 35.81 5.99 36.29
C VAL A 47 35.93 4.74 35.43
N GLU A 48 35.04 4.60 34.44
CA GLU A 48 35.02 3.45 33.54
C GLU A 48 34.59 3.85 32.12
N LEU A 49 34.95 3.01 31.15
CA LEU A 49 34.43 3.13 29.79
C LEU A 49 33.06 2.45 29.72
N GLY A 50 32.00 3.26 29.62
CA GLY A 50 30.61 2.79 29.50
C GLY A 50 29.98 3.09 28.14
N ALA A 51 28.74 2.63 27.96
CA ALA A 51 27.88 3.09 26.88
C ALA A 51 27.50 4.57 27.09
N GLU A 52 27.29 5.28 25.99
CA GLU A 52 26.78 6.67 26.03
C GLU A 52 25.34 6.71 26.55
N ASP A 53 24.53 5.73 26.16
CA ASP A 53 23.14 5.60 26.55
C ASP A 53 22.82 4.15 26.94
N TYR A 54 22.05 3.98 28.02
CA TYR A 54 21.57 2.70 28.56
C TYR A 54 20.04 2.58 28.45
N SER A 55 19.38 3.53 27.77
CA SER A 55 17.93 3.58 27.61
C SER A 55 17.38 2.44 26.76
N THR A 56 18.21 1.81 25.90
CA THR A 56 17.78 0.76 24.98
C THR A 56 18.61 -0.52 25.13
N VAL A 57 17.93 -1.66 24.99
CA VAL A 57 18.56 -2.99 25.05
C VAL A 57 18.03 -3.83 23.90
N ALA A 58 18.92 -4.23 22.98
CA ALA A 58 18.55 -5.06 21.83
C ALA A 58 19.03 -6.51 21.98
N ARG A 59 18.21 -7.45 21.48
CA ARG A 59 18.55 -8.87 21.40
C ARG A 59 18.09 -9.46 20.08
N TYR A 60 18.87 -10.39 19.53
CA TYR A 60 18.54 -11.15 18.33
C TYR A 60 18.43 -12.64 18.68
N ASN A 61 17.27 -13.23 18.49
CA ASN A 61 16.96 -14.62 18.87
C ASN A 61 17.42 -14.94 20.31
N GLY A 62 17.16 -14.03 21.25
CA GLY A 62 17.55 -14.15 22.66
C GLY A 62 19.02 -13.87 22.98
N LYS A 63 19.89 -13.63 22.00
CA LYS A 63 21.32 -13.30 22.20
C LYS A 63 21.54 -11.77 22.24
N PRO A 64 22.53 -11.26 23.00
CA PRO A 64 22.89 -9.84 22.97
C PRO A 64 23.18 -9.37 21.54
N ALA A 65 22.57 -8.27 21.13
CA ALA A 65 22.73 -7.71 19.80
C ALA A 65 22.81 -6.18 19.85
N ALA A 66 23.37 -5.62 18.78
CA ALA A 66 23.27 -4.20 18.45
C ALA A 66 22.69 -4.10 17.04
N GLY A 67 22.06 -2.98 16.71
CA GLY A 67 21.45 -2.79 15.40
C GLY A 67 21.43 -1.33 14.99
N ILE A 68 21.39 -1.13 13.67
CA ILE A 68 21.17 0.18 13.05
C ILE A 68 19.96 0.00 12.14
N ALA A 69 18.87 0.68 12.47
CA ALA A 69 17.69 0.72 11.61
C ALA A 69 17.91 1.76 10.51
N ILE A 70 17.90 1.33 9.25
CA ILE A 70 18.14 2.20 8.09
C ILE A 70 16.79 2.56 7.48
N LYS A 71 16.53 3.85 7.32
CA LYS A 71 15.38 4.36 6.57
C LYS A 71 15.83 4.79 5.18
N LEU A 72 14.98 4.54 4.19
CA LEU A 72 15.22 4.95 2.81
C LEU A 72 15.18 6.47 2.71
N ALA A 73 16.15 7.06 2.00
CA ALA A 73 16.11 8.49 1.69
C ALA A 73 15.00 8.81 0.69
N ALA A 74 14.42 10.00 0.75
CA ALA A 74 13.38 10.43 -0.18
C ALA A 74 13.86 10.31 -1.64
N GLY A 75 13.10 9.59 -2.47
CA GLY A 75 13.41 9.36 -3.89
C GLY A 75 14.49 8.29 -4.16
N ALA A 76 15.09 7.67 -3.13
CA ALA A 76 16.04 6.58 -3.33
C ALA A 76 15.33 5.26 -3.70
N ASN A 77 16.05 4.36 -4.36
CA ASN A 77 15.55 3.03 -4.69
C ASN A 77 15.87 2.03 -3.56
N ALA A 78 14.86 1.30 -3.09
CA ALA A 78 14.99 0.37 -1.97
C ALA A 78 15.94 -0.80 -2.26
N LEU A 79 15.86 -1.40 -3.46
CA LEU A 79 16.70 -2.53 -3.87
C LEU A 79 18.16 -2.11 -4.02
N ASP A 80 18.40 -0.96 -4.67
CA ASP A 80 19.76 -0.41 -4.84
C ASP A 80 20.39 -0.04 -3.50
N THR A 81 19.61 0.58 -2.62
CA THR A 81 20.07 0.96 -1.28
C THR A 81 20.40 -0.27 -0.44
N SER A 82 19.52 -1.29 -0.45
CA SER A 82 19.76 -2.55 0.27
C SER A 82 21.01 -3.27 -0.24
N ARG A 83 21.20 -3.31 -1.56
CA ARG A 83 22.42 -3.85 -2.17
C ARG A 83 23.67 -3.09 -1.74
N ALA A 84 23.67 -1.76 -1.84
CA ALA A 84 24.81 -0.93 -1.43
C ALA A 84 25.15 -1.08 0.06
N VAL A 85 24.14 -1.15 0.93
CA VAL A 85 24.32 -1.40 2.37
C VAL A 85 24.93 -2.78 2.61
N LYS A 86 24.43 -3.83 1.94
CA LYS A 86 24.96 -5.20 2.06
C LYS A 86 26.40 -5.29 1.56
N GLU A 87 26.71 -4.64 0.43
CA GLU A 87 28.07 -4.55 -0.11
C GLU A 87 29.05 -3.87 0.85
N GLU A 88 28.66 -2.75 1.45
CA GLU A 88 29.50 -2.04 2.40
C GLU A 88 29.71 -2.84 3.70
N LEU A 89 28.66 -3.49 4.22
CA LEU A 89 28.80 -4.38 5.38
C LEU A 89 29.68 -5.59 5.08
N ASN A 90 29.61 -6.15 3.86
CA ASN A 90 30.50 -7.22 3.42
C ASN A 90 31.95 -6.74 3.36
N ARG A 91 32.21 -5.53 2.84
CA ARG A 91 33.55 -4.91 2.82
C ARG A 91 34.11 -4.72 4.22
N LEU A 92 33.28 -4.26 5.16
CA LEU A 92 33.67 -4.05 6.56
C LEU A 92 33.85 -5.35 7.35
N SER A 93 33.17 -6.43 6.95
CA SER A 93 33.18 -7.71 7.67
C SER A 93 34.58 -8.33 7.83
N ALA A 94 35.50 -8.04 6.90
CA ALA A 94 36.89 -8.49 6.97
C ALA A 94 37.67 -7.89 8.16
N TYR A 95 37.20 -6.78 8.73
CA TYR A 95 37.84 -6.09 9.86
C TYR A 95 37.13 -6.34 11.19
N PHE A 96 36.07 -7.17 11.20
CA PHE A 96 35.32 -7.45 12.41
C PHE A 96 36.11 -8.37 13.37
N PRO A 97 35.93 -8.20 14.69
CA PRO A 97 36.36 -9.20 15.65
C PRO A 97 35.69 -10.55 15.37
N ALA A 98 36.38 -11.66 15.66
CA ALA A 98 35.88 -13.02 15.38
C ALA A 98 34.53 -13.36 16.05
N SER A 99 34.13 -12.61 17.09
CA SER A 99 32.88 -12.77 17.81
C SER A 99 31.68 -12.03 17.20
N LEU A 100 31.87 -11.26 16.11
CA LEU A 100 30.84 -10.42 15.52
C LEU A 100 30.35 -11.00 14.19
N LYS A 101 29.03 -11.13 14.04
CA LYS A 101 28.37 -11.58 12.81
C LYS A 101 27.23 -10.63 12.45
N THR A 102 27.17 -10.22 11.18
CA THR A 102 26.06 -9.45 10.63
C THR A 102 24.84 -10.34 10.40
N VAL A 103 23.66 -9.84 10.75
CA VAL A 103 22.36 -10.44 10.47
C VAL A 103 21.38 -9.36 10.00
N TYR A 104 20.37 -9.75 9.24
CA TYR A 104 19.34 -8.86 8.69
C TYR A 104 17.97 -9.25 9.26
N PRO A 105 17.61 -8.76 10.46
CA PRO A 105 16.38 -9.21 11.16
C PRO A 105 15.09 -8.62 10.57
N TYR A 106 15.20 -7.54 9.80
CA TYR A 106 14.08 -6.84 9.20
C TYR A 106 14.55 -6.25 7.86
N ASP A 107 13.99 -6.75 6.77
CA ASP A 107 14.31 -6.32 5.41
C ASP A 107 13.04 -6.47 4.55
N THR A 108 12.55 -5.37 4.00
CA THR A 108 11.35 -5.33 3.15
C THR A 108 11.68 -5.53 1.67
N THR A 109 12.98 -5.57 1.29
CA THR A 109 13.39 -5.72 -0.11
C THR A 109 13.05 -7.06 -0.75
N PRO A 110 13.08 -8.22 -0.05
CA PRO A 110 12.66 -9.48 -0.64
C PRO A 110 11.20 -9.48 -1.09
N PHE A 111 10.30 -8.78 -0.36
CA PHE A 111 8.90 -8.65 -0.78
C PHE A 111 8.79 -7.92 -2.13
N ILE A 112 9.52 -6.82 -2.31
CA ILE A 112 9.50 -6.04 -3.57
C ILE A 112 10.01 -6.90 -4.74
N GLU A 113 11.13 -7.60 -4.55
CA GLU A 113 11.73 -8.44 -5.59
C GLU A 113 10.79 -9.59 -6.01
N ILE A 114 10.28 -10.35 -5.04
CA ILE A 114 9.41 -11.50 -5.29
C ILE A 114 8.06 -11.03 -5.86
N SER A 115 7.50 -9.92 -5.37
CA SER A 115 6.26 -9.37 -5.92
C SER A 115 6.43 -9.05 -7.40
N ILE A 116 7.52 -8.38 -7.80
CA ILE A 116 7.77 -8.08 -9.23
C ILE A 116 7.97 -9.36 -10.04
N GLN A 117 8.68 -10.36 -9.50
CA GLN A 117 8.87 -11.66 -10.15
C GLN A 117 7.54 -12.41 -10.37
N GLU A 118 6.65 -12.43 -9.38
CA GLU A 118 5.34 -13.05 -9.51
C GLU A 118 4.43 -12.30 -10.49
N VAL A 119 4.47 -10.96 -10.51
CA VAL A 119 3.73 -10.21 -11.55
C VAL A 119 4.31 -10.47 -12.95
N PHE A 120 5.62 -10.62 -13.09
CA PHE A 120 6.23 -11.01 -14.36
C PHE A 120 5.83 -12.42 -14.79
N LYS A 121 5.79 -13.38 -13.85
CA LYS A 121 5.34 -14.75 -14.12
C LYS A 121 3.87 -14.77 -14.56
N THR A 122 3.00 -14.06 -13.86
CA THR A 122 1.58 -13.93 -14.25
C THR A 122 1.41 -13.24 -15.60
N LEU A 123 2.25 -12.26 -15.94
CA LEU A 123 2.30 -11.66 -17.28
C LEU A 123 2.58 -12.71 -18.37
N VAL A 124 3.55 -13.60 -18.16
CA VAL A 124 3.89 -14.68 -19.11
C VAL A 124 2.77 -15.71 -19.20
N GLU A 125 2.20 -16.13 -18.06
CA GLU A 125 1.05 -17.04 -18.01
C GLU A 125 -0.15 -16.48 -18.76
N ALA A 126 -0.45 -15.18 -18.57
CA ALA A 126 -1.51 -14.48 -19.26
C ALA A 126 -1.31 -14.50 -20.79
N ILE A 127 -0.09 -14.23 -21.27
CA ILE A 127 0.23 -14.28 -22.71
C ILE A 127 -0.01 -15.69 -23.28
N ILE A 128 0.41 -16.73 -22.56
CA ILE A 128 0.20 -18.12 -22.98
C ILE A 128 -1.29 -18.46 -23.02
N LEU A 129 -2.05 -18.09 -21.98
CA LEU A 129 -3.49 -18.34 -21.94
C LEU A 129 -4.23 -17.62 -23.07
N VAL A 130 -3.86 -16.36 -23.34
CA VAL A 130 -4.41 -15.59 -24.46
C VAL A 130 -4.06 -16.23 -25.81
N PHE A 131 -2.81 -16.68 -25.99
CA PHE A 131 -2.40 -17.44 -27.17
C PHE A 131 -3.28 -18.68 -27.39
N LEU A 132 -3.54 -19.45 -26.33
CA LEU A 132 -4.35 -20.67 -26.41
C LEU A 132 -5.81 -20.36 -26.79
N VAL A 133 -6.39 -19.29 -26.25
CA VAL A 133 -7.74 -18.84 -26.63
C VAL A 133 -7.79 -18.41 -28.09
N MET A 134 -6.83 -17.60 -28.54
CA MET A 134 -6.76 -17.19 -29.94
C MET A 134 -6.60 -18.40 -30.87
N TYR A 135 -5.76 -19.36 -30.50
CA TYR A 135 -5.58 -20.60 -31.26
C TYR A 135 -6.86 -21.43 -31.33
N LEU A 136 -7.65 -21.48 -30.26
CA LEU A 136 -8.94 -22.18 -30.22
C LEU A 136 -9.92 -21.61 -31.25
N PHE A 137 -9.99 -20.29 -31.38
CA PHE A 137 -10.92 -19.64 -32.29
C PHE A 137 -10.40 -19.52 -33.73
N LEU A 138 -9.12 -19.19 -33.94
CA LEU A 138 -8.53 -19.00 -35.27
C LEU A 138 -8.11 -20.33 -35.92
N GLN A 139 -7.80 -21.35 -35.12
CA GLN A 139 -7.44 -22.72 -35.56
C GLN A 139 -6.24 -22.78 -36.52
N ASN A 140 -5.51 -21.68 -36.62
CA ASN A 140 -4.37 -21.51 -37.49
C ASN A 140 -3.23 -20.88 -36.67
N PHE A 141 -2.14 -21.64 -36.55
CA PHE A 141 -0.96 -21.22 -35.80
C PHE A 141 -0.38 -19.91 -36.34
N ARG A 142 -0.41 -19.73 -37.67
CA ARG A 142 0.09 -18.53 -38.34
C ARG A 142 -0.78 -17.31 -38.08
N ALA A 143 -2.10 -17.46 -38.02
CA ALA A 143 -2.99 -16.36 -37.66
C ALA A 143 -2.81 -15.99 -36.18
N THR A 144 -2.63 -16.99 -35.32
CA THR A 144 -2.46 -16.80 -33.87
C THR A 144 -1.13 -16.12 -33.50
N ILE A 145 -0.06 -16.35 -34.26
CA ILE A 145 1.24 -15.73 -33.96
C ILE A 145 1.23 -14.21 -34.19
N ILE A 146 0.33 -13.70 -35.03
CA ILE A 146 0.30 -12.27 -35.39
C ILE A 146 -0.07 -11.41 -34.17
N PRO A 147 -1.20 -11.62 -33.46
CA PRO A 147 -1.47 -10.88 -32.23
C PRO A 147 -0.46 -11.18 -31.11
N THR A 148 0.10 -12.39 -31.10
CA THR A 148 1.10 -12.81 -30.10
C THR A 148 2.40 -12.02 -30.22
N ILE A 149 2.80 -11.63 -31.44
CA ILE A 149 3.96 -10.75 -31.68
C ILE A 149 3.64 -9.30 -31.29
N ALA A 150 2.39 -8.85 -31.44
CA ALA A 150 2.00 -7.49 -31.09
C ALA A 150 2.15 -7.21 -29.58
N VAL A 151 1.82 -8.17 -28.72
CA VAL A 151 1.90 -8.02 -27.25
C VAL A 151 3.29 -7.60 -26.74
N PRO A 152 4.39 -8.32 -27.00
CA PRO A 152 5.71 -7.94 -26.51
C PRO A 152 6.18 -6.61 -27.10
N VAL A 153 5.82 -6.29 -28.35
CA VAL A 153 6.18 -5.01 -28.97
C VAL A 153 5.52 -3.85 -28.22
N VAL A 154 4.23 -3.95 -27.92
CA VAL A 154 3.53 -2.90 -27.19
C VAL A 154 4.00 -2.82 -25.74
N ILE A 155 4.24 -3.96 -25.09
CA ILE A 155 4.76 -3.99 -23.71
C ILE A 155 6.11 -3.29 -23.61
N LEU A 156 7.07 -3.64 -24.49
CA LEU A 156 8.39 -3.01 -24.52
C LEU A 156 8.30 -1.52 -24.89
N GLY A 157 7.43 -1.15 -25.84
CA GLY A 157 7.18 0.25 -26.16
C GLY A 157 6.60 1.03 -24.99
N THR A 158 5.72 0.41 -24.19
CA THR A 158 5.13 1.03 -23.01
C THR A 158 6.19 1.26 -21.95
N PHE A 159 7.10 0.31 -21.70
CA PHE A 159 8.24 0.53 -20.81
C PHE A 159 9.12 1.69 -21.28
N ALA A 160 9.33 1.85 -22.59
CA ALA A 160 10.08 2.99 -23.13
C ALA A 160 9.37 4.32 -22.87
N ILE A 161 8.04 4.38 -23.03
CA ILE A 161 7.25 5.58 -22.71
C ILE A 161 7.30 5.87 -21.21
N LEU A 162 7.07 4.87 -20.36
CA LEU A 162 7.13 5.01 -18.90
C LEU A 162 8.50 5.56 -18.46
N SER A 163 9.59 5.02 -19.01
CA SER A 163 10.94 5.55 -18.76
C SER A 163 11.10 6.99 -19.23
N ALA A 164 10.51 7.38 -20.36
CA ALA A 164 10.62 8.73 -20.90
C ALA A 164 9.85 9.77 -20.07
N VAL A 165 8.75 9.37 -19.42
CA VAL A 165 7.97 10.24 -18.52
C VAL A 165 8.41 10.16 -17.05
N GLY A 166 9.47 9.41 -16.74
CA GLY A 166 10.05 9.30 -15.39
C GLY A 166 9.34 8.31 -14.46
N PHE A 167 8.55 7.38 -15.00
CA PHE A 167 7.89 6.32 -14.23
C PHE A 167 8.83 5.12 -14.05
N THR A 168 8.58 4.35 -12.98
CA THR A 168 9.41 3.20 -12.61
C THR A 168 8.67 1.88 -12.83
N ILE A 169 9.41 0.78 -12.91
CA ILE A 169 8.85 -0.56 -12.80
C ILE A 169 8.54 -0.80 -11.33
N ASN A 170 7.25 -0.88 -11.00
CA ASN A 170 6.74 -1.12 -9.66
C ASN A 170 5.48 -1.99 -9.75
N THR A 171 4.98 -2.45 -8.61
CA THR A 171 3.80 -3.32 -8.54
C THR A 171 2.59 -2.75 -9.27
N LEU A 172 2.35 -1.43 -9.18
CA LEU A 172 1.19 -0.77 -9.79
C LEU A 172 1.32 -0.66 -11.31
N THR A 173 2.49 -0.23 -11.82
CA THR A 173 2.73 -0.18 -13.27
C THR A 173 2.68 -1.57 -13.88
N MET A 174 3.22 -2.58 -13.20
CA MET A 174 3.15 -3.97 -13.66
C MET A 174 1.72 -4.52 -13.68
N PHE A 175 0.86 -4.20 -12.70
CA PHE A 175 -0.57 -4.55 -12.80
C PHE A 175 -1.27 -3.83 -13.95
N GLY A 176 -0.93 -2.56 -14.18
CA GLY A 176 -1.37 -1.84 -15.38
C GLY A 176 -1.01 -2.59 -16.66
N MET A 177 0.21 -3.15 -16.74
CA MET A 177 0.66 -3.96 -17.88
C MET A 177 -0.12 -5.28 -18.03
N VAL A 178 -0.38 -6.00 -16.93
CA VAL A 178 -1.16 -7.24 -16.99
C VAL A 178 -2.60 -6.97 -17.42
N LEU A 179 -3.24 -5.93 -16.88
CA LEU A 179 -4.55 -5.48 -17.33
C LEU A 179 -4.55 -5.03 -18.79
N ALA A 180 -3.46 -4.39 -19.23
CA ALA A 180 -3.31 -3.98 -20.61
C ALA A 180 -3.33 -5.21 -21.53
N ILE A 181 -2.73 -6.36 -21.21
CA ILE A 181 -2.70 -7.54 -22.11
C ILE A 181 -4.06 -7.82 -22.75
N GLY A 182 -5.11 -7.92 -21.95
CA GLY A 182 -6.43 -8.22 -22.47
C GLY A 182 -7.02 -7.10 -23.35
N LEU A 183 -6.58 -5.86 -23.17
CA LEU A 183 -6.92 -4.71 -24.03
C LEU A 183 -6.08 -4.69 -25.32
N LEU A 184 -4.78 -5.00 -25.21
CA LEU A 184 -3.74 -4.95 -26.24
C LEU A 184 -4.00 -5.96 -27.36
N VAL A 185 -4.33 -7.20 -26.98
CA VAL A 185 -4.53 -8.27 -27.97
C VAL A 185 -5.74 -8.04 -28.82
N ASP A 186 -6.72 -7.33 -28.31
CA ASP A 186 -8.00 -7.19 -28.98
C ASP A 186 -7.88 -6.41 -30.29
N ASP A 187 -7.12 -5.30 -30.35
CA ASP A 187 -6.96 -4.55 -31.61
C ASP A 187 -6.32 -5.44 -32.69
N ALA A 188 -5.29 -6.21 -32.32
CA ALA A 188 -4.63 -7.13 -33.24
C ALA A 188 -5.55 -8.31 -33.62
N ILE A 189 -6.36 -8.82 -32.70
CA ILE A 189 -7.37 -9.86 -32.96
C ILE A 189 -8.41 -9.35 -33.95
N VAL A 190 -8.95 -8.14 -33.75
CA VAL A 190 -9.96 -7.56 -34.64
C VAL A 190 -9.40 -7.40 -36.06
N VAL A 191 -8.14 -7.00 -36.21
CA VAL A 191 -7.48 -6.95 -37.52
C VAL A 191 -7.37 -8.33 -38.14
N VAL A 192 -6.77 -9.30 -37.43
CA VAL A 192 -6.51 -10.64 -37.98
C VAL A 192 -7.81 -11.38 -38.30
N GLU A 193 -8.80 -11.30 -37.43
CA GLU A 193 -10.11 -11.93 -37.62
C GLU A 193 -10.85 -11.34 -38.82
N ASN A 194 -10.83 -10.00 -38.96
CA ASN A 194 -11.49 -9.37 -40.10
C ASN A 194 -10.78 -9.69 -41.42
N VAL A 195 -9.45 -9.80 -41.42
CA VAL A 195 -8.69 -10.24 -42.60
C VAL A 195 -9.02 -11.69 -42.96
N GLU A 196 -9.04 -12.61 -41.99
CA GLU A 196 -9.42 -14.01 -42.21
C GLU A 196 -10.84 -14.13 -42.78
N ARG A 197 -11.80 -13.33 -42.26
CA ARG A 197 -13.16 -13.26 -42.80
C ARG A 197 -13.15 -12.84 -44.27
N VAL A 198 -12.44 -11.76 -44.62
CA VAL A 198 -12.36 -11.27 -46.01
C VAL A 198 -11.67 -12.29 -46.93
N ILE A 199 -10.63 -12.97 -46.47
CA ILE A 199 -9.98 -14.06 -47.23
C ILE A 199 -10.96 -15.22 -47.46
N ALA A 200 -11.77 -15.57 -46.46
CA ALA A 200 -12.70 -16.69 -46.54
C ALA A 200 -13.93 -16.39 -47.41
N GLU A 201 -14.54 -15.20 -47.26
CA GLU A 201 -15.77 -14.80 -47.93
C GLU A 201 -15.52 -14.29 -49.36
N ASP A 202 -14.58 -13.34 -49.51
CA ASP A 202 -14.31 -12.71 -50.81
C ASP A 202 -13.26 -13.46 -51.65
N LYS A 203 -12.58 -14.46 -51.06
CA LYS A 203 -11.53 -15.27 -51.70
C LYS A 203 -10.37 -14.43 -52.28
N LEU A 204 -10.07 -13.30 -51.65
CA LEU A 204 -8.99 -12.41 -52.06
C LEU A 204 -7.62 -12.90 -51.57
N PRO A 205 -6.52 -12.61 -52.29
CA PRO A 205 -5.18 -12.81 -51.78
C PRO A 205 -4.95 -12.06 -50.46
N PRO A 206 -4.10 -12.57 -49.52
CA PRO A 206 -3.91 -11.96 -48.19
C PRO A 206 -3.60 -10.47 -48.19
N LYS A 207 -2.82 -10.00 -49.17
CA LYS A 207 -2.48 -8.57 -49.32
C LYS A 207 -3.70 -7.71 -49.64
N GLU A 208 -4.52 -8.13 -50.59
CA GLU A 208 -5.72 -7.40 -51.01
C GLU A 208 -6.81 -7.48 -49.95
N ALA A 209 -6.98 -8.65 -49.35
CA ALA A 209 -7.88 -8.86 -48.21
C ALA A 209 -7.53 -7.94 -47.04
N THR A 210 -6.24 -7.80 -46.73
CA THR A 210 -5.75 -6.89 -45.69
C THR A 210 -6.08 -5.43 -46.01
N HIS A 211 -5.87 -4.99 -47.25
CA HIS A 211 -6.19 -3.61 -47.66
C HIS A 211 -7.70 -3.32 -47.56
N LYS A 212 -8.55 -4.25 -48.01
CA LYS A 212 -10.01 -4.13 -47.88
C LYS A 212 -10.45 -4.13 -46.42
N SER A 213 -9.89 -5.04 -45.62
CA SER A 213 -10.16 -5.17 -44.19
C SER A 213 -9.82 -3.90 -43.41
N MET A 214 -8.64 -3.32 -43.62
CA MET A 214 -8.23 -2.09 -42.92
C MET A 214 -9.16 -0.91 -43.25
N GLY A 215 -9.64 -0.80 -44.49
CA GLY A 215 -10.63 0.21 -44.87
C GLY A 215 -11.97 0.09 -44.12
N GLN A 216 -12.32 -1.10 -43.63
CA GLN A 216 -13.53 -1.34 -42.84
C GLN A 216 -13.33 -1.01 -41.35
N ILE A 217 -12.19 -1.41 -40.77
CA ILE A 217 -12.01 -1.39 -39.30
C ILE A 217 -11.20 -0.21 -38.76
N GLN A 218 -10.45 0.52 -39.60
CA GLN A 218 -9.52 1.55 -39.14
C GLN A 218 -10.19 2.63 -38.27
N ARG A 219 -11.39 3.11 -38.66
CA ARG A 219 -12.14 4.11 -37.88
C ARG A 219 -12.57 3.57 -36.51
N ALA A 220 -13.05 2.32 -36.48
CA ALA A 220 -13.46 1.66 -35.25
C ALA A 220 -12.28 1.45 -34.29
N LEU A 221 -11.11 1.04 -34.80
CA LEU A 221 -9.90 0.84 -33.98
C LEU A 221 -9.43 2.13 -33.30
N VAL A 222 -9.34 3.24 -34.05
CA VAL A 222 -8.98 4.55 -33.49
C VAL A 222 -10.03 5.02 -32.49
N GLY A 223 -11.31 4.85 -32.81
CA GLY A 223 -12.41 5.22 -31.92
C GLY A 223 -12.38 4.48 -30.58
N ILE A 224 -12.16 3.16 -30.61
CA ILE A 224 -12.01 2.33 -29.41
C ILE A 224 -10.82 2.80 -28.57
N ALA A 225 -9.66 3.03 -29.19
CA ALA A 225 -8.47 3.48 -28.48
C ALA A 225 -8.68 4.83 -27.79
N VAL A 226 -9.34 5.78 -28.45
CA VAL A 226 -9.69 7.09 -27.87
C VAL A 226 -10.67 6.94 -26.72
N VAL A 227 -11.74 6.16 -26.88
CA VAL A 227 -12.75 5.97 -25.83
C VAL A 227 -12.16 5.28 -24.61
N LEU A 228 -11.38 4.22 -24.80
CA LEU A 228 -10.71 3.56 -23.68
C LEU A 228 -9.71 4.49 -22.99
N SER A 229 -8.92 5.25 -23.75
CA SER A 229 -8.00 6.25 -23.17
C SER A 229 -8.76 7.33 -22.39
N ALA A 230 -9.93 7.75 -22.88
CA ALA A 230 -10.81 8.71 -22.22
C ALA A 230 -11.36 8.21 -20.88
N VAL A 231 -11.60 6.90 -20.71
CA VAL A 231 -12.04 6.31 -19.43
C VAL A 231 -11.00 6.53 -18.34
N PHE A 232 -9.72 6.32 -18.66
CA PHE A 232 -8.61 6.37 -17.70
C PHE A 232 -8.01 7.77 -17.57
N MET A 233 -8.24 8.70 -18.50
CA MET A 233 -7.61 10.02 -18.46
C MET A 233 -7.94 10.82 -17.18
N PRO A 234 -9.21 10.90 -16.70
CA PRO A 234 -9.55 11.66 -15.49
C PRO A 234 -8.80 11.20 -14.24
N MET A 235 -8.48 9.90 -14.13
CA MET A 235 -7.82 9.36 -12.94
C MET A 235 -6.39 9.90 -12.77
N ALA A 236 -5.71 10.33 -13.85
CA ALA A 236 -4.37 10.90 -13.80
C ALA A 236 -4.33 12.28 -13.10
N PHE A 237 -5.48 12.96 -13.06
CA PHE A 237 -5.65 14.30 -12.48
C PHE A 237 -6.13 14.26 -11.03
N MET A 238 -6.30 13.07 -10.46
CA MET A 238 -6.67 12.95 -9.05
C MET A 238 -5.53 13.37 -8.13
N SER A 239 -5.89 13.91 -6.97
CA SER A 239 -4.95 14.44 -5.98
C SER A 239 -4.79 13.48 -4.79
N GLY A 240 -3.81 13.76 -3.92
CA GLY A 240 -3.51 12.91 -2.76
C GLY A 240 -2.76 11.63 -3.14
N ALA A 241 -2.60 10.72 -2.16
CA ALA A 241 -1.88 9.47 -2.38
C ALA A 241 -2.61 8.55 -3.38
N THR A 242 -3.95 8.56 -3.34
CA THR A 242 -4.80 7.86 -4.31
C THR A 242 -4.52 8.31 -5.75
N GLY A 243 -4.35 9.62 -5.95
CA GLY A 243 -4.02 10.19 -7.26
C GLY A 243 -2.69 9.70 -7.82
N GLU A 244 -1.67 9.54 -6.97
CA GLU A 244 -0.38 8.98 -7.40
C GLU A 244 -0.52 7.50 -7.82
N ILE A 245 -1.31 6.71 -7.10
CA ILE A 245 -1.61 5.31 -7.47
C ILE A 245 -2.34 5.26 -8.81
N TYR A 246 -3.39 6.10 -8.97
CA TYR A 246 -4.16 6.17 -10.21
C TYR A 246 -3.33 6.63 -11.41
N ARG A 247 -2.37 7.53 -11.21
CA ARG A 247 -1.50 7.97 -12.30
C ARG A 247 -0.65 6.83 -12.84
N GLN A 248 -0.20 5.89 -11.99
CA GLN A 248 0.53 4.68 -12.43
C GLN A 248 -0.31 3.86 -13.41
N PHE A 249 -1.57 3.57 -13.07
CA PHE A 249 -2.48 2.82 -13.94
C PHE A 249 -2.85 3.61 -15.20
N SER A 250 -3.23 4.88 -15.05
CA SER A 250 -3.68 5.74 -16.15
C SER A 250 -2.65 5.81 -17.26
N ILE A 251 -1.42 6.22 -16.91
CA ILE A 251 -0.37 6.43 -17.91
C ILE A 251 0.05 5.10 -18.53
N THR A 252 0.12 4.03 -17.74
CA THR A 252 0.46 2.69 -18.26
C THR A 252 -0.58 2.20 -19.26
N LEU A 253 -1.88 2.29 -18.91
CA LEU A 253 -2.97 1.83 -19.77
C LEU A 253 -3.13 2.72 -21.01
N ILE A 254 -3.11 4.04 -20.88
CA ILE A 254 -3.21 4.97 -22.00
C ILE A 254 -2.05 4.78 -22.98
N SER A 255 -0.80 4.71 -22.49
CA SER A 255 0.37 4.48 -23.33
C SER A 255 0.28 3.14 -24.06
N SER A 256 -0.14 2.10 -23.34
CA SER A 256 -0.36 0.76 -23.89
C SER A 256 -1.40 0.77 -25.02
N MET A 257 -2.53 1.44 -24.83
CA MET A 257 -3.60 1.47 -25.82
C MET A 257 -3.27 2.30 -27.06
N LEU A 258 -2.59 3.44 -26.87
CA LEU A 258 -2.11 4.26 -28.00
C LEU A 258 -1.05 3.52 -28.83
N LEU A 259 -0.15 2.78 -28.18
CA LEU A 259 0.80 1.92 -28.87
C LEU A 259 0.12 0.70 -29.52
N SER A 260 -0.90 0.12 -28.87
CA SER A 260 -1.68 -1.00 -29.40
C SER A 260 -2.32 -0.64 -30.74
N VAL A 261 -3.04 0.49 -30.81
CA VAL A 261 -3.66 0.92 -32.07
C VAL A 261 -2.62 1.27 -33.13
N PHE A 262 -1.50 1.86 -32.73
CA PHE A 262 -0.38 2.13 -33.65
C PHE A 262 0.16 0.83 -34.26
N VAL A 263 0.38 -0.21 -33.44
CA VAL A 263 0.84 -1.54 -33.88
C VAL A 263 -0.23 -2.26 -34.71
N ALA A 264 -1.51 -2.12 -34.36
CA ALA A 264 -2.64 -2.67 -35.10
C ALA A 264 -2.82 -2.03 -36.48
N MET A 265 -2.39 -0.76 -36.66
CA MET A 265 -2.45 -0.04 -37.92
C MET A 265 -1.16 -0.12 -38.77
N SER A 266 -0.04 -0.53 -38.17
CA SER A 266 1.27 -0.59 -38.84
C SER A 266 1.78 -2.01 -39.02
N LEU A 267 2.21 -2.66 -37.93
CA LEU A 267 2.84 -3.97 -37.93
C LEU A 267 1.84 -5.09 -38.24
N THR A 268 0.67 -5.06 -37.61
CA THR A 268 -0.33 -6.14 -37.73
C THR A 268 -0.81 -6.36 -39.16
N PRO A 269 -1.15 -5.32 -39.96
CA PRO A 269 -1.53 -5.50 -41.35
C PRO A 269 -0.37 -6.01 -42.22
N ALA A 270 0.85 -5.56 -41.96
CA ALA A 270 2.04 -6.06 -42.65
C ALA A 270 2.27 -7.56 -42.37
N LEU A 271 2.08 -7.99 -41.12
CA LEU A 271 2.13 -9.40 -40.73
C LEU A 271 0.99 -10.21 -41.35
N CYS A 272 -0.24 -9.67 -41.41
CA CYS A 272 -1.37 -10.32 -42.06
C CYS A 272 -1.10 -10.58 -43.55
N ALA A 273 -0.61 -9.58 -44.27
CA ALA A 273 -0.32 -9.68 -45.70
C ALA A 273 0.83 -10.65 -46.04
N THR A 274 1.72 -10.94 -45.09
CA THR A 274 2.95 -11.74 -45.31
C THR A 274 2.87 -13.15 -44.73
N ILE A 275 2.22 -13.34 -43.59
CA ILE A 275 2.17 -14.61 -42.85
C ILE A 275 0.92 -15.43 -43.18
N LEU A 276 -0.23 -14.78 -43.40
CA LEU A 276 -1.49 -15.46 -43.70
C LEU A 276 -1.43 -16.11 -45.09
N LYS A 277 -2.13 -17.23 -45.23
CA LYS A 277 -2.24 -17.95 -46.50
C LYS A 277 -3.57 -17.63 -47.16
N ALA A 278 -3.59 -17.65 -48.49
CA ALA A 278 -4.85 -17.63 -49.23
C ALA A 278 -5.72 -18.83 -48.85
N ALA A 279 -7.04 -18.67 -48.95
CA ALA A 279 -7.99 -19.75 -48.71
C ALA A 279 -7.67 -20.95 -49.62
N PRO A 280 -7.49 -22.18 -49.09
CA PRO A 280 -7.28 -23.36 -49.92
C PRO A 280 -8.52 -23.63 -50.78
N GLU A 281 -8.31 -24.04 -52.04
CA GLU A 281 -9.39 -24.54 -52.90
C GLU A 281 -10.02 -25.78 -52.26
N GLY A 282 -11.25 -25.65 -51.75
CA GLY A 282 -11.98 -26.70 -51.01
C GLY A 282 -12.15 -26.47 -49.51
N GLY A 283 -11.62 -25.37 -48.97
CA GLY A 283 -11.73 -25.01 -47.54
C GLY A 283 -10.77 -25.80 -46.64
N HIS A 284 -10.35 -25.19 -45.53
CA HIS A 284 -9.61 -25.92 -44.50
C HIS A 284 -10.53 -27.01 -43.93
N LYS A 285 -10.12 -28.29 -43.94
CA LYS A 285 -10.80 -29.34 -43.18
C LYS A 285 -10.30 -29.29 -41.74
N PRO A 286 -11.07 -28.73 -40.78
CA PRO A 286 -10.64 -28.69 -39.39
C PRO A 286 -10.54 -30.11 -38.82
N ASN A 287 -9.60 -30.33 -37.89
CA ASN A 287 -9.54 -31.58 -37.11
C ASN A 287 -10.89 -31.83 -36.41
N ALA A 288 -11.23 -33.09 -36.11
CA ALA A 288 -12.55 -33.46 -35.56
C ALA A 288 -12.99 -32.64 -34.33
N LEU A 289 -12.03 -32.27 -33.45
CA LEU A 289 -12.27 -31.42 -32.29
C LEU A 289 -12.67 -29.98 -32.69
N PHE A 290 -11.94 -29.38 -33.62
CA PHE A 290 -12.22 -28.05 -34.15
C PHE A 290 -13.49 -28.02 -35.01
N ALA A 291 -13.75 -29.08 -35.78
CA ALA A 291 -15.00 -29.24 -36.52
C ALA A 291 -16.21 -29.26 -35.57
N ARG A 292 -16.10 -29.98 -34.45
CA ARG A 292 -17.13 -30.01 -33.41
C ARG A 292 -17.31 -28.65 -32.73
N PHE A 293 -16.21 -27.95 -32.41
CA PHE A 293 -16.27 -26.60 -31.87
C PHE A 293 -16.97 -25.64 -32.84
N ASN A 294 -16.56 -25.60 -34.11
CA ASN A 294 -17.17 -24.73 -35.12
C ASN A 294 -18.67 -25.04 -35.31
N THR A 295 -19.05 -26.31 -35.35
CA THR A 295 -20.46 -26.71 -35.49
C THR A 295 -21.28 -26.31 -34.27
N LEU A 296 -20.73 -26.47 -33.06
CA LEU A 296 -21.37 -26.05 -31.81
C LEU A 296 -21.49 -24.52 -31.74
N PHE A 297 -20.43 -23.82 -32.14
CA PHE A 297 -20.38 -22.36 -32.17
C PHE A 297 -21.41 -21.82 -33.16
N GLU A 298 -21.49 -22.34 -34.39
CA GLU A 298 -22.48 -21.90 -35.38
C GLU A 298 -23.91 -22.14 -34.91
N LYS A 299 -24.18 -23.29 -34.28
CA LYS A 299 -25.47 -23.57 -33.63
C LYS A 299 -25.78 -22.55 -32.53
N SER A 300 -24.78 -22.19 -31.73
CA SER A 300 -24.91 -21.21 -30.65
C SER A 300 -25.13 -19.80 -31.20
N THR A 301 -24.46 -19.43 -32.29
CA THR A 301 -24.66 -18.16 -33.01
C THR A 301 -26.07 -18.08 -33.55
N GLN A 302 -26.58 -19.15 -34.18
CA GLN A 302 -27.95 -19.18 -34.68
C GLN A 302 -28.98 -19.09 -33.54
N HIS A 303 -28.74 -19.80 -32.44
CA HIS A 303 -29.60 -19.70 -31.26
C HIS A 303 -29.59 -18.29 -30.65
N TYR A 304 -28.43 -17.65 -30.60
CA TYR A 304 -28.26 -16.28 -30.14
C TYR A 304 -29.00 -15.29 -31.05
N THR A 305 -28.88 -15.39 -32.38
CA THR A 305 -29.58 -14.49 -33.31
C THR A 305 -31.09 -14.66 -33.25
N ASP A 306 -31.59 -15.89 -33.15
CA ASP A 306 -33.02 -16.17 -32.98
C ASP A 306 -33.54 -15.65 -31.63
N SER A 307 -32.75 -15.79 -30.56
CA SER A 307 -33.05 -15.24 -29.24
C SER A 307 -33.10 -13.71 -29.27
N THR A 308 -32.11 -13.06 -29.87
CA THR A 308 -32.05 -11.60 -30.04
C THR A 308 -33.23 -11.08 -30.87
N ARG A 309 -33.63 -11.80 -31.93
CA ARG A 309 -34.83 -11.47 -32.72
C ARG A 309 -36.10 -11.54 -31.87
N SER A 310 -36.25 -12.56 -31.02
CA SER A 310 -37.38 -12.66 -30.09
C SER A 310 -37.36 -11.56 -29.04
N LEU A 311 -36.17 -11.20 -28.56
CA LEU A 311 -35.95 -10.21 -27.51
C LEU A 311 -36.31 -8.79 -27.99
N LEU A 312 -36.00 -8.47 -29.24
CA LEU A 312 -36.37 -7.21 -29.90
C LEU A 312 -37.89 -7.06 -30.15
N ARG A 313 -38.68 -8.13 -30.09
CA ARG A 313 -40.16 -8.03 -30.15
C ARG A 313 -40.77 -7.59 -28.82
N CYS A 314 -40.04 -7.71 -27.71
CA CYS A 314 -40.53 -7.44 -26.36
C CYS A 314 -39.58 -6.50 -25.58
N THR A 315 -39.07 -5.45 -26.22
CA THR A 315 -38.08 -4.52 -25.65
C THR A 315 -38.48 -3.96 -24.29
N GLY A 316 -39.77 -3.64 -24.09
CA GLY A 316 -40.28 -3.13 -22.80
C GLY A 316 -40.03 -4.06 -21.61
N ARG A 317 -40.19 -5.39 -21.77
CA ARG A 317 -39.94 -6.35 -20.69
C ARG A 317 -38.47 -6.37 -20.28
N TYR A 318 -37.57 -6.33 -21.27
CA TYR A 318 -36.13 -6.34 -21.01
C TYR A 318 -35.64 -5.01 -20.42
N MET A 319 -36.25 -3.88 -20.76
CA MET A 319 -35.99 -2.62 -20.06
C MET A 319 -36.39 -2.66 -18.58
N VAL A 320 -37.47 -3.38 -18.21
CA VAL A 320 -37.80 -3.62 -16.79
C VAL A 320 -36.74 -4.49 -16.10
N VAL A 321 -36.27 -5.55 -16.76
CA VAL A 321 -35.15 -6.37 -16.23
C VAL A 321 -33.88 -5.53 -16.05
N TYR A 322 -33.58 -4.64 -17.01
CA TYR A 322 -32.47 -3.70 -16.89
C TYR A 322 -32.61 -2.79 -15.66
N LEU A 323 -33.80 -2.23 -15.42
CA LEU A 323 -34.05 -1.41 -14.23
C LEU A 323 -33.86 -2.22 -12.93
N LEU A 324 -34.24 -3.50 -12.91
CA LEU A 324 -33.97 -4.39 -11.77
C LEU A 324 -32.47 -4.65 -11.59
N ILE A 325 -31.71 -4.82 -12.67
CA ILE A 325 -30.25 -4.95 -12.61
C ILE A 325 -29.62 -3.66 -12.06
N CYS A 326 -30.06 -2.49 -12.51
CA CYS A 326 -29.60 -1.20 -11.98
C CYS A 326 -29.96 -1.01 -10.49
N ALA A 327 -31.15 -1.43 -10.07
CA ALA A 327 -31.53 -1.41 -8.65
C ALA A 327 -30.66 -2.38 -7.83
N GLY A 328 -30.42 -3.59 -8.33
CA GLY A 328 -29.52 -4.57 -7.72
C GLY A 328 -28.08 -4.05 -7.62
N MET A 329 -27.59 -3.37 -8.67
CA MET A 329 -26.30 -2.68 -8.67
C MET A 329 -26.22 -1.66 -7.54
N ALA A 330 -27.23 -0.80 -7.38
CA ALA A 330 -27.24 0.23 -6.36
C ALA A 330 -27.21 -0.39 -4.95
N VAL A 331 -27.97 -1.47 -4.73
CA VAL A 331 -27.97 -2.22 -3.46
C VAL A 331 -26.59 -2.84 -3.18
N LEU A 332 -25.98 -3.50 -4.17
CA LEU A 332 -24.66 -4.10 -4.03
C LEU A 332 -23.58 -3.03 -3.77
N PHE A 333 -23.62 -1.93 -4.49
CA PHE A 333 -22.66 -0.84 -4.34
C PHE A 333 -22.74 -0.21 -2.95
N LEU A 334 -23.95 -0.01 -2.42
CA LEU A 334 -24.16 0.52 -1.06
C LEU A 334 -23.81 -0.49 0.05
N ARG A 335 -23.82 -1.79 -0.26
CA ARG A 335 -23.49 -2.86 0.69
C ARG A 335 -22.00 -3.21 0.70
N THR A 336 -21.31 -3.01 -0.42
CA THR A 336 -19.90 -3.39 -0.58
C THR A 336 -19.04 -2.53 0.36
N PRO A 337 -18.31 -3.14 1.31
CA PRO A 337 -17.51 -2.39 2.27
C PRO A 337 -16.38 -1.62 1.58
N THR A 338 -16.00 -0.44 2.09
CA THR A 338 -14.90 0.38 1.53
C THR A 338 -13.61 0.17 2.29
N SER A 339 -12.49 0.15 1.58
CA SER A 339 -11.13 0.16 2.16
C SER A 339 -10.18 0.92 1.25
N PHE A 340 -8.97 1.24 1.72
CA PHE A 340 -7.97 1.91 0.88
C PHE A 340 -7.12 0.93 0.05
N LEU A 341 -6.35 0.08 0.72
CA LEU A 341 -5.48 -0.94 0.12
C LEU A 341 -5.67 -2.28 0.87
N PRO A 342 -5.57 -3.43 0.19
CA PRO A 342 -5.62 -4.73 0.83
C PRO A 342 -4.39 -4.94 1.72
N GLU A 343 -4.57 -5.72 2.77
CA GLU A 343 -3.44 -6.18 3.59
C GLU A 343 -2.59 -7.19 2.81
N GLU A 344 -1.27 -7.11 3.00
CA GLU A 344 -0.31 -7.99 2.32
C GLU A 344 0.54 -8.75 3.33
N ASP A 345 0.84 -10.00 3.02
CA ASP A 345 1.89 -10.74 3.69
C ASP A 345 3.23 -10.28 3.12
N GLN A 346 3.90 -9.34 3.81
CA GLN A 346 5.20 -8.81 3.43
C GLN A 346 6.39 -9.65 3.94
N GLY A 347 6.13 -10.81 4.56
CA GLY A 347 7.17 -11.66 5.17
C GLY A 347 7.78 -11.08 6.46
N VAL A 348 7.24 -9.97 6.95
CA VAL A 348 7.63 -9.33 8.21
C VAL A 348 6.39 -8.80 8.92
N PHE A 349 6.42 -8.76 10.24
CA PHE A 349 5.43 -8.07 11.06
C PHE A 349 6.08 -7.64 12.38
N MET A 350 5.34 -6.90 13.21
CA MET A 350 5.89 -6.37 14.47
C MET A 350 5.04 -6.77 15.66
N THR A 351 5.63 -6.73 16.86
CA THR A 351 4.93 -6.92 18.12
C THR A 351 5.38 -5.87 19.10
N THR A 352 4.44 -5.07 19.59
CA THR A 352 4.70 -4.14 20.70
C THR A 352 4.44 -4.82 22.04
N ALA A 353 5.23 -4.46 23.04
CA ALA A 353 5.07 -4.88 24.42
C ALA A 353 5.08 -3.63 25.32
N GLN A 354 3.91 -3.24 25.80
CA GLN A 354 3.71 -2.06 26.61
C GLN A 354 3.45 -2.48 28.06
N LEU A 355 4.38 -2.16 28.96
CA LEU A 355 4.20 -2.38 30.39
C LEU A 355 3.58 -1.15 31.05
N PRO A 356 2.94 -1.31 32.22
CA PRO A 356 2.43 -0.18 33.00
C PRO A 356 3.52 0.86 33.31
N SER A 357 3.09 2.11 33.41
CA SER A 357 3.90 3.25 33.82
C SER A 357 4.73 2.95 35.07
N GLY A 358 6.03 3.25 35.02
CA GLY A 358 6.99 2.97 36.10
C GLY A 358 7.62 1.56 36.08
N ALA A 359 7.22 0.69 35.14
CA ALA A 359 7.91 -0.58 34.95
C ALA A 359 9.36 -0.37 34.48
N THR A 360 10.29 -1.17 35.01
CA THR A 360 11.72 -1.07 34.73
C THR A 360 12.11 -1.83 33.46
N MET A 361 13.25 -1.45 32.87
CA MET A 361 13.85 -2.15 31.72
C MET A 361 14.01 -3.66 31.95
N VAL A 362 14.29 -4.08 33.20
CA VAL A 362 14.44 -5.49 33.57
C VAL A 362 13.13 -6.25 33.37
N ASN A 363 11.99 -5.67 33.74
CA ASN A 363 10.69 -6.30 33.54
C ASN A 363 10.30 -6.34 32.07
N THR A 364 10.56 -5.26 31.33
CA THR A 364 10.32 -5.18 29.89
C THR A 364 11.13 -6.23 29.14
N THR A 365 12.41 -6.39 29.47
CA THR A 365 13.28 -7.41 28.86
C THR A 365 12.77 -8.83 29.13
N LYS A 366 12.19 -9.09 30.32
CA LYS A 366 11.59 -10.41 30.63
C LYS A 366 10.35 -10.68 29.77
N VAL A 367 9.50 -9.68 29.56
CA VAL A 367 8.33 -9.81 28.68
C VAL A 367 8.77 -10.03 27.23
N LEU A 368 9.74 -9.26 26.73
CA LEU A 368 10.29 -9.44 25.39
C LEU A 368 10.94 -10.82 25.20
N GLN A 369 11.53 -11.39 26.25
CA GLN A 369 12.02 -12.76 26.20
C GLN A 369 10.88 -13.78 26.06
N GLN A 370 9.76 -13.61 26.78
CA GLN A 370 8.57 -14.47 26.61
C GLN A 370 8.00 -14.38 25.20
N VAL A 371 7.95 -13.17 24.63
CA VAL A 371 7.53 -12.95 23.22
C VAL A 371 8.48 -13.66 22.26
N THR A 372 9.79 -13.54 22.48
CA THR A 372 10.81 -14.22 21.67
C THR A 372 10.66 -15.73 21.75
N ASP A 373 10.50 -16.27 22.95
CA ASP A 373 10.37 -17.71 23.17
C ASP A 373 9.11 -18.27 22.51
N TYR A 374 7.99 -17.55 22.55
CA TYR A 374 6.76 -17.94 21.84
C TYR A 374 7.03 -18.09 20.34
N TYR A 375 7.57 -17.05 19.69
CA TYR A 375 7.80 -17.07 18.25
C TYR A 375 8.84 -18.11 17.82
N LEU A 376 9.93 -18.27 18.58
CA LEU A 376 11.00 -19.23 18.23
C LEU A 376 10.63 -20.69 18.53
N THR A 377 9.62 -20.96 19.37
CA THR A 377 9.25 -22.34 19.75
C THR A 377 7.90 -22.77 19.18
N LYS A 378 6.85 -21.96 19.33
CA LYS A 378 5.48 -22.28 18.90
C LYS A 378 5.24 -21.97 17.44
N GLU A 379 5.87 -20.93 16.91
CA GLU A 379 5.77 -20.53 15.49
C GLU A 379 7.08 -20.81 14.72
N LYS A 380 7.89 -21.76 15.18
CA LYS A 380 9.21 -22.10 14.59
C LYS A 380 9.16 -22.46 13.10
N ASP A 381 8.01 -22.95 12.64
CA ASP A 381 7.82 -23.39 11.26
C ASP A 381 7.65 -22.18 10.35
N ASN A 382 7.12 -21.06 10.87
CA ASN A 382 6.87 -19.81 10.14
C ASN A 382 7.93 -18.72 10.38
N VAL A 383 8.43 -18.60 11.61
CA VAL A 383 9.32 -17.51 12.02
C VAL A 383 10.77 -17.85 11.70
N GLN A 384 11.46 -16.95 10.99
CA GLN A 384 12.89 -17.05 10.70
C GLN A 384 13.72 -16.41 11.81
N SER A 385 13.32 -15.22 12.28
CA SER A 385 14.03 -14.54 13.36
C SER A 385 13.20 -13.50 14.11
N VAL A 386 13.63 -13.19 15.33
CA VAL A 386 13.04 -12.19 16.22
C VAL A 386 14.13 -11.25 16.70
N PHE A 387 13.97 -9.95 16.44
CA PHE A 387 14.84 -8.89 16.97
C PHE A 387 14.04 -8.01 17.92
N THR A 388 14.36 -8.06 19.20
CA THR A 388 13.66 -7.30 20.25
C THR A 388 14.48 -6.10 20.68
N VAL A 389 13.81 -4.98 20.92
CA VAL A 389 14.37 -3.74 21.45
C VAL A 389 13.53 -3.32 22.66
N GLY A 390 14.10 -3.41 23.86
CA GLY A 390 13.54 -2.78 25.05
C GLY A 390 13.96 -1.33 25.14
N GLY A 391 13.11 -0.45 25.67
CA GLY A 391 13.36 0.98 25.78
C GLY A 391 12.78 1.81 24.63
N PHE A 392 12.31 1.15 23.58
CA PHE A 392 11.86 1.79 22.34
C PHE A 392 10.58 1.11 21.84
N GLY A 393 9.64 1.93 21.40
CA GLY A 393 8.46 1.53 20.64
C GLY A 393 7.95 2.71 19.81
N PHE A 394 6.98 2.47 18.92
CA PHE A 394 6.39 3.55 18.13
C PHE A 394 5.56 4.53 18.98
N SER A 395 5.08 4.10 20.14
CA SER A 395 4.42 4.94 21.15
C SER A 395 5.39 5.86 21.91
N GLY A 396 6.70 5.67 21.76
CA GLY A 396 7.73 6.52 22.38
C GLY A 396 8.90 5.74 22.98
N GLN A 397 9.83 6.48 23.57
CA GLN A 397 10.97 5.95 24.30
C GLN A 397 10.65 5.89 25.80
N GLY A 398 10.91 4.74 26.42
CA GLY A 398 10.59 4.51 27.81
C GLY A 398 11.00 3.13 28.28
N GLN A 399 11.40 3.01 29.54
CA GLN A 399 11.83 1.72 30.11
C GLN A 399 10.74 0.65 30.09
N ASN A 400 9.47 1.06 30.08
CA ASN A 400 8.29 0.21 30.02
C ASN A 400 7.84 -0.13 28.59
N ASN A 401 8.54 0.35 27.57
CA ASN A 401 8.21 0.10 26.16
C ASN A 401 9.16 -0.93 25.56
N GLY A 402 8.62 -1.83 24.74
CA GLY A 402 9.40 -2.76 23.95
C GLY A 402 8.79 -3.00 22.58
N LEU A 403 9.64 -3.27 21.61
CA LEU A 403 9.25 -3.61 20.24
C LEU A 403 10.01 -4.87 19.80
N ALA A 404 9.32 -5.75 19.09
CA ALA A 404 9.92 -6.88 18.41
C ALA A 404 9.66 -6.78 16.91
N PHE A 405 10.71 -6.94 16.13
CA PHE A 405 10.67 -7.13 14.69
C PHE A 405 10.72 -8.63 14.40
N ILE A 406 9.68 -9.15 13.75
CA ILE A 406 9.57 -10.56 13.43
C ILE A 406 9.75 -10.69 11.91
N SER A 407 10.78 -11.45 11.52
CA SER A 407 10.97 -11.85 10.13
C SER A 407 10.52 -13.29 9.97
N LEU A 408 9.66 -13.51 8.98
CA LEU A 408 9.15 -14.81 8.60
C LEU A 408 10.06 -15.49 7.59
N LYS A 409 9.88 -16.80 7.46
CA LYS A 409 10.48 -17.58 6.37
C LYS A 409 9.88 -17.20 5.02
N PRO A 410 10.58 -17.49 3.91
CA PRO A 410 10.05 -17.25 2.57
C PRO A 410 8.67 -17.90 2.35
N TRP A 411 7.82 -17.29 1.53
CA TRP A 411 6.46 -17.79 1.23
C TRP A 411 6.45 -19.23 0.70
N SER A 412 7.50 -19.67 0.00
CA SER A 412 7.64 -21.06 -0.48
C SER A 412 7.73 -22.10 0.63
N GLU A 413 8.17 -21.71 1.83
CA GLU A 413 8.23 -22.57 3.02
C GLU A 413 6.97 -22.46 3.90
N ARG A 414 6.10 -21.48 3.62
CA ARG A 414 4.88 -21.17 4.38
C ARG A 414 3.63 -21.40 3.53
N VAL A 415 3.36 -22.65 3.21
CA VAL A 415 2.19 -23.04 2.39
C VAL A 415 0.93 -23.05 3.25
N GLY A 416 -0.18 -22.50 2.74
CA GLY A 416 -1.49 -22.50 3.40
C GLY A 416 -1.85 -21.16 4.06
N GLU A 417 -3.15 -20.87 4.14
CA GLU A 417 -3.67 -19.63 4.75
C GLU A 417 -3.33 -19.53 6.24
N GLU A 418 -3.21 -20.67 6.93
CA GLU A 418 -2.82 -20.76 8.34
C GLU A 418 -1.40 -20.26 8.61
N ASN A 419 -0.54 -20.24 7.58
CA ASN A 419 0.84 -19.78 7.66
C ASN A 419 1.03 -18.36 7.11
N SER A 420 -0.07 -17.67 6.78
CA SER A 420 -0.07 -16.25 6.45
C SER A 420 0.24 -15.37 7.67
N VAL A 421 0.78 -14.16 7.44
CA VAL A 421 1.01 -13.15 8.48
C VAL A 421 -0.25 -12.91 9.31
N THR A 422 -1.42 -12.75 8.69
CA THR A 422 -2.69 -12.48 9.39
C THR A 422 -3.06 -13.63 10.34
N ALA A 423 -2.93 -14.88 9.91
CA ALA A 423 -3.22 -16.04 10.76
C ALA A 423 -2.20 -16.20 11.91
N ILE A 424 -0.92 -15.93 11.65
CA ILE A 424 0.14 -15.94 12.67
C ILE A 424 -0.13 -14.86 13.74
N ILE A 425 -0.49 -13.64 13.31
CA ILE A 425 -0.83 -12.53 14.20
C ILE A 425 -2.03 -12.89 15.07
N GLN A 426 -3.10 -13.47 14.51
CA GLN A 426 -4.27 -13.87 15.28
C GLN A 426 -3.93 -14.89 16.37
N ARG A 427 -3.13 -15.92 16.06
CA ARG A 427 -2.67 -16.91 17.05
C ARG A 427 -1.78 -16.28 18.11
N ALA A 428 -0.84 -15.44 17.68
CA ALA A 428 0.07 -14.73 18.58
C ALA A 428 -0.69 -13.79 19.52
N MET A 429 -1.71 -13.08 19.02
CA MET A 429 -2.55 -12.20 19.82
C MET A 429 -3.28 -12.98 20.92
N ILE A 430 -3.86 -14.15 20.61
CA ILE A 430 -4.49 -15.03 21.60
C ILE A 430 -3.46 -15.52 22.62
N ALA A 431 -2.32 -16.05 22.17
CA ALA A 431 -1.32 -16.64 23.07
C ALA A 431 -0.66 -15.59 24.00
N LEU A 432 -0.30 -14.43 23.46
CA LEU A 432 0.40 -13.38 24.19
C LEU A 432 -0.53 -12.55 25.09
N SER A 433 -1.86 -12.63 24.90
CA SER A 433 -2.84 -12.04 25.82
C SER A 433 -2.75 -12.62 27.25
N SER A 434 -2.16 -13.81 27.42
CA SER A 434 -1.93 -14.44 28.73
C SER A 434 -0.85 -13.74 29.58
N ILE A 435 -0.10 -12.79 29.01
CA ILE A 435 0.95 -12.05 29.72
C ILE A 435 0.32 -10.96 30.59
N ASN A 436 -0.03 -11.29 31.84
CA ASN A 436 -0.74 -10.38 32.76
C ASN A 436 0.00 -9.06 33.10
N LYS A 437 1.30 -8.94 32.80
CA LYS A 437 2.14 -7.79 33.21
C LYS A 437 2.35 -6.76 32.10
N ALA A 438 1.86 -7.03 30.88
CA ALA A 438 2.08 -6.16 29.73
C ALA A 438 0.92 -6.31 28.73
N VAL A 439 0.59 -5.22 28.05
CA VAL A 439 -0.22 -5.29 26.84
C VAL A 439 0.71 -5.62 25.69
N VAL A 440 0.59 -6.84 25.16
CA VAL A 440 1.39 -7.31 24.04
C VAL A 440 0.50 -7.44 22.82
N PHE A 441 0.85 -6.71 21.76
CA PHE A 441 0.02 -6.60 20.57
C PHE A 441 0.87 -6.83 19.30
N PRO A 442 0.68 -7.97 18.62
CA PRO A 442 1.20 -8.20 17.28
C PRO A 442 0.35 -7.48 16.24
N PHE A 443 0.96 -6.90 15.22
CA PHE A 443 0.26 -6.20 14.13
C PHE A 443 1.03 -6.27 12.82
N ASN A 444 0.29 -6.17 11.71
CA ASN A 444 0.86 -6.14 10.37
C ASN A 444 1.20 -4.70 9.97
N LEU A 445 2.11 -4.57 9.01
CA LEU A 445 2.44 -3.31 8.38
C LEU A 445 1.46 -3.03 7.24
N PRO A 446 1.11 -1.75 6.99
CA PRO A 446 0.34 -1.41 5.81
C PRO A 446 1.13 -1.70 4.53
N ALA A 447 0.41 -1.91 3.42
CA ALA A 447 1.00 -2.14 2.09
C ALA A 447 1.96 -1.03 1.64
N VAL A 448 1.73 0.20 2.13
CA VAL A 448 2.60 1.37 1.92
C VAL A 448 3.02 1.90 3.29
N ALA A 449 4.25 1.60 3.69
CA ALA A 449 4.79 1.93 5.02
C ALA A 449 4.85 3.45 5.29
N GLU A 450 4.89 4.28 4.25
CA GLU A 450 4.88 5.74 4.37
C GLU A 450 3.53 6.30 4.82
N LEU A 451 2.45 5.52 4.73
CA LEU A 451 1.10 5.97 5.12
C LEU A 451 0.76 5.70 6.58
N GLY A 452 1.55 4.89 7.29
CA GLY A 452 1.32 4.57 8.69
C GLY A 452 2.20 3.42 9.19
N THR A 453 2.20 3.21 10.50
CA THR A 453 2.99 2.13 11.13
C THR A 453 2.16 0.90 11.52
N ALA A 454 0.83 0.99 11.49
CA ALA A 454 -0.10 -0.10 11.73
C ALA A 454 -1.23 -0.08 10.69
N SER A 455 -1.81 -1.24 10.39
CA SER A 455 -3.04 -1.33 9.59
C SER A 455 -4.28 -0.94 10.41
N GLY A 456 -5.41 -0.73 9.73
CA GLY A 456 -6.67 -0.31 10.35
C GLY A 456 -6.94 1.19 10.19
N PHE A 457 -7.54 1.80 11.22
CA PHE A 457 -7.87 3.22 11.28
C PHE A 457 -6.97 3.98 12.25
N ASP A 458 -6.79 5.27 11.96
CA ASP A 458 -5.96 6.21 12.71
C ASP A 458 -6.71 7.53 12.92
N MET A 459 -7.09 7.78 14.19
CA MET A 459 -7.90 8.90 14.62
C MET A 459 -7.19 9.74 15.67
N GLU A 460 -7.27 11.05 15.51
CA GLU A 460 -6.85 12.02 16.53
C GLU A 460 -8.08 12.56 17.26
N LEU A 461 -8.16 12.33 18.57
CA LEU A 461 -9.18 12.94 19.43
C LEU A 461 -8.72 14.34 19.83
N LEU A 462 -9.51 15.37 19.51
CA LEU A 462 -9.11 16.78 19.63
C LEU A 462 -9.82 17.48 20.78
N ASP A 463 -9.09 18.30 21.53
CA ASP A 463 -9.66 19.25 22.49
C ASP A 463 -9.96 20.61 21.82
N ASN A 464 -11.08 20.69 21.09
CA ASN A 464 -11.53 21.94 20.46
C ASN A 464 -12.13 22.94 21.46
N GLY A 465 -12.57 22.46 22.63
CA GLY A 465 -13.18 23.27 23.69
C GLY A 465 -12.19 23.86 24.68
N ASN A 466 -10.89 23.56 24.56
CA ASN A 466 -9.85 23.90 25.54
C ASN A 466 -10.22 23.41 26.95
N LEU A 467 -10.68 22.16 27.03
CA LEU A 467 -11.12 21.44 28.21
C LEU A 467 -9.96 21.08 29.15
N GLY A 468 -8.74 20.91 28.62
CA GLY A 468 -7.55 20.51 29.35
C GLY A 468 -7.26 19.01 29.31
N HIS A 469 -6.04 18.63 29.72
CA HIS A 469 -5.50 17.27 29.63
C HIS A 469 -6.36 16.23 30.34
N GLU A 470 -6.80 16.51 31.57
CA GLU A 470 -7.56 15.55 32.37
C GLU A 470 -8.92 15.25 31.75
N LYS A 471 -9.61 16.27 31.23
CA LYS A 471 -10.91 16.10 30.57
C LYS A 471 -10.79 15.38 29.23
N LEU A 472 -9.75 15.68 28.45
CA LEU A 472 -9.48 14.96 27.21
C LEU A 472 -9.16 13.47 27.47
N THR A 473 -8.39 13.19 28.53
CA THR A 473 -8.08 11.82 28.97
C THR A 473 -9.35 11.05 29.37
N GLN A 474 -10.28 11.72 30.07
CA GLN A 474 -11.58 11.14 30.42
C GLN A 474 -12.41 10.82 29.17
N ALA A 475 -12.50 11.74 28.21
CA ALA A 475 -13.22 11.52 26.96
C ALA A 475 -12.61 10.38 26.12
N ARG A 476 -11.28 10.29 26.08
CA ARG A 476 -10.57 9.16 25.47
C ARG A 476 -10.95 7.84 26.14
N ASN A 477 -10.92 7.77 27.47
CA ASN A 477 -11.26 6.54 28.20
C ASN A 477 -12.73 6.13 28.01
N GLU A 478 -13.63 7.11 27.95
CA GLU A 478 -15.04 6.89 27.62
C GLU A 478 -15.19 6.33 26.20
N LEU A 479 -14.52 6.93 25.21
CA LEU A 479 -14.50 6.43 23.82
C LEU A 479 -13.97 4.99 23.73
N LEU A 480 -12.85 4.69 24.40
CA LEU A 480 -12.27 3.35 24.43
C LEU A 480 -13.22 2.33 25.10
N SER A 481 -13.91 2.74 26.17
CA SER A 481 -14.92 1.90 26.83
C SER A 481 -16.12 1.62 25.92
N LEU A 482 -16.61 2.63 25.21
CA LEU A 482 -17.70 2.48 24.23
C LEU A 482 -17.29 1.59 23.06
N ALA A 483 -16.06 1.74 22.56
CA ALA A 483 -15.51 0.90 21.51
C ALA A 483 -15.37 -0.56 21.95
N ALA A 484 -14.88 -0.80 23.17
CA ALA A 484 -14.72 -2.15 23.74
C ALA A 484 -16.04 -2.90 23.93
N GLN A 485 -17.17 -2.19 24.08
CA GLN A 485 -18.51 -2.79 24.16
C GLN A 485 -19.03 -3.31 22.80
N SER A 486 -18.37 -2.95 21.69
CA SER A 486 -18.78 -3.31 20.33
C SER A 486 -17.70 -4.10 19.58
N PRO A 487 -17.29 -5.29 20.08
CA PRO A 487 -16.21 -6.09 19.50
C PRO A 487 -16.54 -6.64 18.10
N ASN A 488 -17.80 -6.54 17.67
CA ASN A 488 -18.28 -6.91 16.34
C ASN A 488 -18.12 -5.81 15.27
N GLN A 489 -17.73 -4.60 15.67
CA GLN A 489 -17.48 -3.47 14.75
C GLN A 489 -16.00 -3.13 14.67
N VAL A 490 -15.32 -3.06 15.83
CA VAL A 490 -13.92 -2.67 15.95
C VAL A 490 -13.17 -3.59 16.90
N THR A 491 -11.89 -3.79 16.63
CA THR A 491 -11.00 -4.63 17.44
C THR A 491 -9.67 -3.93 17.68
N GLY A 492 -9.01 -4.26 18.80
CA GLY A 492 -7.67 -3.72 19.10
C GLY A 492 -7.60 -2.21 19.27
N VAL A 493 -8.73 -1.54 19.56
CA VAL A 493 -8.80 -0.09 19.75
C VAL A 493 -8.01 0.31 20.99
N ARG A 494 -7.05 1.21 20.80
CA ARG A 494 -6.07 1.58 21.82
C ARG A 494 -5.55 3.00 21.62
N PRO A 495 -5.11 3.69 22.68
CA PRO A 495 -4.36 4.91 22.53
C PRO A 495 -2.95 4.61 22.00
N ASN A 496 -2.40 5.49 21.17
CA ASN A 496 -0.97 5.45 20.81
C ASN A 496 -0.10 6.18 21.85
N GLY A 497 -0.70 7.07 22.62
CA GLY A 497 -0.05 7.79 23.71
C GLY A 497 0.28 6.93 24.93
N LEU A 498 0.89 7.57 25.92
CA LEU A 498 1.25 6.97 27.20
C LEU A 498 0.33 7.48 28.31
N GLU A 499 -0.03 6.59 29.23
CA GLU A 499 -0.78 6.97 30.43
C GLU A 499 0.04 7.87 31.36
N ASP A 500 -0.65 8.71 32.13
CA ASP A 500 -0.03 9.54 33.15
C ASP A 500 0.79 8.70 34.13
N THR A 501 1.98 9.19 34.45
CA THR A 501 2.96 8.48 35.29
C THR A 501 3.14 9.23 36.62
N PRO A 502 3.44 8.51 37.71
CA PRO A 502 3.94 9.14 38.92
C PRO A 502 5.28 9.83 38.64
N MET A 503 5.34 11.13 38.92
CA MET A 503 6.54 11.97 38.85
C MET A 503 6.97 12.38 40.26
N PHE A 504 8.28 12.33 40.50
CA PHE A 504 8.85 12.76 41.77
C PHE A 504 9.26 14.23 41.69
N LYS A 505 8.50 15.10 42.35
CA LYS A 505 8.70 16.55 42.30
C LYS A 505 9.56 17.00 43.49
N VAL A 506 10.63 17.73 43.19
CA VAL A 506 11.54 18.32 44.17
C VAL A 506 11.28 19.82 44.26
N ASN A 507 10.72 20.24 45.38
CA ASN A 507 10.41 21.64 45.67
C ASN A 507 11.56 22.27 46.46
N VAL A 508 12.40 23.07 45.80
CA VAL A 508 13.50 23.81 46.45
C VAL A 508 12.96 25.11 47.05
N ASN A 509 13.21 25.33 48.34
CA ASN A 509 12.88 26.57 49.03
C ASN A 509 14.03 27.58 48.84
N ALA A 510 13.84 28.53 47.92
CA ALA A 510 14.84 29.54 47.60
C ALA A 510 15.25 30.39 48.81
N ALA A 511 14.28 30.85 49.61
CA ALA A 511 14.57 31.67 50.79
C ALA A 511 15.43 30.93 51.83
N LYS A 512 15.19 29.63 52.02
CA LYS A 512 15.96 28.80 52.95
C LYS A 512 17.35 28.47 52.40
N ALA A 513 17.48 28.24 51.09
CA ALA A 513 18.76 28.06 50.43
C ALA A 513 19.63 29.32 50.53
N GLU A 514 19.07 30.50 50.28
CA GLU A 514 19.76 31.78 50.39
C GLU A 514 20.18 32.08 51.83
N ALA A 515 19.30 31.84 52.81
CA ALA A 515 19.64 32.00 54.23
C ALA A 515 20.80 31.09 54.68
N MET A 516 20.99 29.95 54.03
CA MET A 516 22.12 29.03 54.26
C MET A 516 23.35 29.35 53.40
N GLY A 517 23.28 30.40 52.57
CA GLY A 517 24.36 30.82 51.68
C GLY A 517 24.59 29.87 50.50
N VAL A 518 23.58 29.12 50.07
CA VAL A 518 23.65 28.17 48.95
C VAL A 518 23.04 28.81 47.71
N ALA A 519 23.81 28.88 46.61
CA ALA A 519 23.31 29.41 45.35
C ALA A 519 22.32 28.44 44.68
N LEU A 520 21.22 28.96 44.14
CA LEU A 520 20.24 28.15 43.40
C LEU A 520 20.84 27.46 42.17
N SER A 521 21.81 28.10 41.51
CA SER A 521 22.57 27.52 40.39
C SER A 521 23.26 26.22 40.80
N ASP A 522 23.88 26.19 41.98
CA ASP A 522 24.68 25.06 42.44
C ASP A 522 23.76 23.90 42.85
N ILE A 523 22.59 24.21 43.41
CA ILE A 523 21.54 23.22 43.71
C ILE A 523 21.05 22.59 42.41
N ASN A 524 20.67 23.42 41.43
CA ASN A 524 20.16 22.95 40.15
C ASN A 524 21.20 22.12 39.38
N GLN A 525 22.47 22.55 39.39
CA GLN A 525 23.57 21.82 38.78
C GLN A 525 23.81 20.48 39.48
N THR A 526 23.81 20.45 40.82
CA THR A 526 23.99 19.21 41.59
C THR A 526 22.88 18.20 41.27
N ILE A 527 21.61 18.63 41.28
CA ILE A 527 20.48 17.74 40.96
C ILE A 527 20.56 17.25 39.51
N SER A 528 20.79 18.17 38.56
CA SER A 528 20.83 17.85 37.13
C SER A 528 21.99 16.89 36.80
N THR A 529 23.18 17.12 37.36
CA THR A 529 24.35 16.24 37.17
C THR A 529 24.16 14.89 37.84
N ALA A 530 23.66 14.84 39.09
CA ALA A 530 23.50 13.59 39.81
C ALA A 530 22.45 12.67 39.19
N PHE A 531 21.26 13.20 38.86
CA PHE A 531 20.12 12.40 38.43
C PHE A 531 19.89 12.38 36.92
N GLY A 532 20.26 13.44 36.20
CA GLY A 532 20.06 13.58 34.75
C GLY A 532 21.27 13.22 33.88
N SER A 533 22.44 13.02 34.49
CA SER A 533 23.75 12.97 33.82
C SER A 533 24.13 14.30 33.15
N SER A 534 25.41 14.64 33.21
CA SER A 534 25.95 15.86 32.60
C SER A 534 27.03 15.52 31.61
N TYR A 535 26.84 15.97 30.36
CA TYR A 535 27.91 15.97 29.36
C TYR A 535 28.91 17.07 29.71
N VAL A 536 30.16 16.67 29.95
CA VAL A 536 31.23 17.59 30.37
C VAL A 536 32.04 18.06 29.17
N ASN A 537 32.62 17.10 28.43
CA ASN A 537 33.47 17.34 27.26
C ASN A 537 33.71 16.02 26.52
N ASP A 538 34.70 16.01 25.63
CA ASP A 538 35.09 14.86 24.83
C ASP A 538 36.48 14.32 25.19
N PHE A 539 36.70 13.04 24.90
CA PHE A 539 37.97 12.33 25.02
C PHE A 539 38.28 11.54 23.75
N LEU A 540 39.54 11.15 23.57
CA LEU A 540 39.94 10.37 22.39
C LEU A 540 40.05 8.88 22.77
N ASN A 541 39.20 8.04 22.17
CA ASN A 541 39.22 6.61 22.37
C ASN A 541 39.58 5.90 21.05
N GLN A 542 40.77 5.31 20.98
CA GLN A 542 41.25 4.61 19.78
C GLN A 542 41.14 5.46 18.50
N GLY A 543 41.51 6.74 18.58
CA GLY A 543 41.44 7.68 17.47
C GLY A 543 40.04 8.24 17.16
N ARG A 544 38.99 7.79 17.86
CA ARG A 544 37.63 8.33 17.73
C ARG A 544 37.28 9.23 18.92
N VAL A 545 36.79 10.43 18.62
CA VAL A 545 36.26 11.34 19.63
C VAL A 545 34.98 10.75 20.23
N LYS A 546 34.93 10.67 21.56
CA LYS A 546 33.77 10.20 22.33
C LYS A 546 33.49 11.16 23.49
N LYS A 547 32.28 11.10 24.04
CA LYS A 547 31.82 11.99 25.10
C LYS A 547 32.23 11.50 26.49
N VAL A 548 32.36 12.44 27.42
CA VAL A 548 32.55 12.23 28.85
C VAL A 548 31.28 12.67 29.57
N TYR A 549 30.69 11.73 30.32
CA TYR A 549 29.52 11.99 31.15
C TYR A 549 29.86 11.85 32.63
N VAL A 550 29.32 12.74 33.44
CA VAL A 550 29.34 12.64 34.91
C VAL A 550 27.92 12.42 35.40
N GLN A 551 27.73 11.40 36.24
CA GLN A 551 26.45 11.06 36.85
C GLN A 551 26.67 10.44 38.22
N ALA A 552 25.64 10.41 39.05
CA ALA A 552 25.69 9.65 40.29
C ALA A 552 25.79 8.14 40.04
N GLY A 553 26.58 7.46 40.87
CA GLY A 553 26.62 6.00 40.90
C GLY A 553 25.24 5.43 41.19
N THR A 554 24.90 4.29 40.58
CA THR A 554 23.56 3.70 40.62
C THR A 554 22.94 3.68 42.02
N PRO A 555 23.60 3.21 43.10
CA PRO A 555 22.99 3.14 44.44
C PRO A 555 22.55 4.49 45.04
N PHE A 556 23.05 5.60 44.52
CA PHE A 556 22.84 6.96 45.06
C PHE A 556 21.80 7.77 44.28
N ARG A 557 21.04 7.14 43.37
CA ARG A 557 20.02 7.81 42.55
C ARG A 557 18.81 6.93 42.16
N MET A 558 18.59 5.80 42.83
CA MET A 558 17.47 4.90 42.49
C MET A 558 16.18 5.23 43.25
N LEU A 559 16.29 5.74 44.47
CA LEU A 559 15.17 5.92 45.38
C LEU A 559 15.00 7.40 45.77
N PRO A 560 13.77 7.83 46.09
CA PRO A 560 13.49 9.17 46.62
C PRO A 560 14.45 9.60 47.73
N ASP A 561 14.71 8.73 48.72
CA ASP A 561 15.57 9.02 49.86
C ASP A 561 17.02 9.32 49.48
N ASN A 562 17.46 8.89 48.30
CA ASN A 562 18.81 9.20 47.84
C ASN A 562 19.02 10.69 47.61
N ILE A 563 17.96 11.48 47.37
CA ILE A 563 18.09 12.93 47.22
C ILE A 563 18.65 13.60 48.48
N ASN A 564 18.35 13.04 49.65
CA ASN A 564 18.77 13.57 50.95
C ASN A 564 20.26 13.32 51.23
N GLN A 565 20.92 12.49 50.43
CA GLN A 565 22.34 12.15 50.57
C GLN A 565 23.25 13.13 49.82
N TRP A 566 22.68 14.03 49.02
CA TRP A 566 23.43 15.03 48.26
C TRP A 566 23.64 16.31 49.07
N TYR A 567 24.84 16.87 48.95
CA TYR A 567 25.26 18.07 49.65
C TYR A 567 25.73 19.13 48.65
N VAL A 568 25.41 20.38 48.94
CA VAL A 568 25.88 21.54 48.18
C VAL A 568 26.72 22.42 49.09
N ARG A 569 27.84 22.93 48.56
CA ARG A 569 28.73 23.82 49.29
C ARG A 569 28.08 25.20 49.41
N ASN A 570 28.10 25.80 50.60
CA ASN A 570 27.67 27.17 50.79
C ASN A 570 28.84 28.17 50.72
N ALA A 571 28.52 29.47 50.71
CA ALA A 571 29.50 30.56 50.66
C ALA A 571 30.51 30.55 51.83
N SER A 572 30.12 30.02 52.99
CA SER A 572 31.00 29.85 54.15
C SER A 572 31.92 28.61 54.05
N GLY A 573 31.83 27.84 52.97
CA GLY A 573 32.65 26.65 52.71
C GLY A 573 32.14 25.36 53.38
N THR A 574 31.04 25.42 54.14
CA THR A 574 30.39 24.26 54.76
C THR A 574 29.46 23.54 53.78
N MET A 575 29.16 22.27 54.04
CA MET A 575 28.30 21.44 53.18
C MET A 575 26.87 21.41 53.73
N ALA A 576 25.90 21.87 52.96
CA ALA A 576 24.48 21.86 53.33
C ALA A 576 23.75 20.72 52.59
N PRO A 577 23.10 19.78 53.30
CA PRO A 577 22.37 18.69 52.66
C PRO A 577 21.13 19.24 51.96
N LEU A 578 20.74 18.64 50.82
CA LEU A 578 19.54 19.05 50.07
C LEU A 578 18.28 19.04 50.96
N SER A 579 18.16 18.06 51.85
CA SER A 579 17.03 17.93 52.78
C SER A 579 16.81 19.14 53.70
N ALA A 580 17.84 19.97 53.90
CA ALA A 580 17.72 21.17 54.72
C ALA A 580 16.87 22.26 54.05
N TYR A 581 16.80 22.32 52.73
CA TYR A 581 16.15 23.40 51.98
C TYR A 581 15.31 22.91 50.78
N SER A 582 15.10 21.61 50.63
CA SER A 582 14.14 21.04 49.68
C SER A 582 13.07 20.21 50.38
N SER A 583 11.94 20.04 49.71
CA SER A 583 10.88 19.09 50.05
C SER A 583 10.51 18.29 48.81
N THR A 584 9.92 17.12 49.00
CA THR A 584 9.62 16.21 47.89
C THR A 584 8.20 15.70 47.97
N GLU A 585 7.53 15.60 46.82
CA GLU A 585 6.17 15.07 46.72
C GLU A 585 6.00 14.22 45.45
N TRP A 586 5.11 13.24 45.51
CA TRP A 586 4.67 12.53 44.32
C TRP A 586 3.51 13.29 43.67
N THR A 587 3.63 13.54 42.38
CA THR A 587 2.56 14.10 41.55
C THR A 587 2.32 13.19 40.35
N TYR A 588 1.22 13.36 39.64
CA TYR A 588 0.99 12.72 38.35
C TYR A 588 1.24 13.71 37.22
N GLY A 589 1.65 13.18 36.07
CA GLY A 589 1.66 13.93 34.83
C GLY A 589 1.98 13.04 33.63
N SER A 590 1.63 13.55 32.45
CA SER A 590 1.85 12.83 31.21
C SER A 590 3.33 12.78 30.84
N PRO A 591 3.89 11.59 30.56
CA PRO A 591 5.24 11.46 30.02
C PRO A 591 5.31 11.87 28.53
N ARG A 592 4.18 12.00 27.84
CA ARG A 592 4.08 12.36 26.42
C ARG A 592 2.78 13.13 26.14
N LEU A 593 2.91 14.41 25.81
CA LEU A 593 1.79 15.23 25.37
C LEU A 593 1.72 15.26 23.83
N GLU A 594 0.53 15.03 23.30
CA GLU A 594 0.27 14.98 21.86
C GLU A 594 -0.48 16.24 21.40
N ARG A 595 -0.21 16.63 20.16
CA ARG A 595 -0.88 17.76 19.50
C ARG A 595 -1.06 17.45 18.02
N TYR A 596 -2.24 17.76 17.51
CA TYR A 596 -2.57 17.64 16.09
C TYR A 596 -3.11 18.97 15.57
N ASN A 597 -2.55 19.46 14.45
CA ASN A 597 -2.85 20.78 13.89
C ASN A 597 -2.75 21.94 14.91
N GLY A 598 -1.82 21.83 15.88
CA GLY A 598 -1.58 22.83 16.91
C GLY A 598 -2.52 22.74 18.14
N ILE A 599 -3.51 21.85 18.13
CA ILE A 599 -4.48 21.64 19.21
C ILE A 599 -4.04 20.43 20.06
N PRO A 600 -4.23 20.40 21.40
CA PRO A 600 -3.99 19.19 22.19
C PRO A 600 -4.82 18.02 21.65
N SER A 601 -4.18 16.89 21.43
CA SER A 601 -4.84 15.70 20.89
C SER A 601 -4.43 14.43 21.63
N MET A 602 -5.14 13.34 21.37
CA MET A 602 -4.77 11.98 21.75
C MET A 602 -5.04 11.06 20.57
N GLU A 603 -3.99 10.43 20.05
CA GLU A 603 -4.05 9.52 18.93
C GLU A 603 -4.61 8.16 19.37
N ILE A 604 -5.55 7.63 18.58
CA ILE A 604 -6.27 6.39 18.82
C ILE A 604 -6.17 5.54 17.55
N LEU A 605 -5.61 4.35 17.72
CA LEU A 605 -5.44 3.35 16.68
C LEU A 605 -6.41 2.19 16.92
N GLY A 606 -6.85 1.55 15.85
CA GLY A 606 -7.66 0.34 15.95
C GLY A 606 -7.88 -0.29 14.59
N GLU A 607 -8.49 -1.47 14.58
CA GLU A 607 -8.76 -2.23 13.38
C GLU A 607 -10.27 -2.47 13.24
N ALA A 608 -10.71 -2.72 12.01
CA ALA A 608 -12.05 -3.22 11.76
C ALA A 608 -12.16 -4.67 12.28
N ALA A 609 -13.30 -5.01 12.89
CA ALA A 609 -13.54 -6.38 13.31
C ALA A 609 -13.54 -7.35 12.12
N ALA A 610 -13.30 -8.64 12.37
CA ALA A 610 -13.29 -9.65 11.31
C ALA A 610 -14.59 -9.61 10.46
N GLY A 611 -14.45 -9.46 9.15
CA GLY A 611 -15.56 -9.33 8.20
C GLY A 611 -16.16 -7.91 8.08
N LYS A 612 -15.56 -6.91 8.73
CA LYS A 612 -15.84 -5.48 8.55
C LYS A 612 -14.71 -4.81 7.78
N SER A 613 -15.03 -3.71 7.10
CA SER A 613 -13.99 -2.90 6.46
C SER A 613 -13.54 -1.73 7.30
N THR A 614 -12.41 -1.14 6.93
CA THR A 614 -11.88 0.06 7.55
C THR A 614 -12.87 1.22 7.50
N GLY A 615 -13.59 1.40 6.40
CA GLY A 615 -14.63 2.44 6.28
C GLY A 615 -15.79 2.25 7.27
N ASP A 616 -16.24 1.02 7.51
CA ASP A 616 -17.27 0.71 8.51
C ASP A 616 -16.77 1.08 9.93
N ALA A 617 -15.54 0.70 10.25
CA ALA A 617 -14.89 1.02 11.53
C ALA A 617 -14.73 2.54 11.71
N MET A 618 -14.31 3.25 10.66
CA MET A 618 -14.16 4.70 10.69
C MET A 618 -15.50 5.40 10.97
N LYS A 619 -16.56 5.01 10.25
CA LYS A 619 -17.90 5.56 10.47
C LYS A 619 -18.40 5.29 11.89
N PHE A 620 -18.22 4.06 12.37
CA PHE A 620 -18.61 3.69 13.73
C PHE A 620 -17.87 4.52 14.80
N MET A 621 -16.56 4.70 14.67
CA MET A 621 -15.79 5.52 15.61
C MET A 621 -16.20 6.99 15.58
N ALA A 622 -16.51 7.56 14.41
CA ALA A 622 -17.07 8.90 14.29
C ALA A 622 -18.42 9.04 15.02
N ASP A 623 -19.30 8.04 14.89
CA ASP A 623 -20.59 7.99 15.60
C ASP A 623 -20.43 7.87 17.12
N LEU A 624 -19.33 7.25 17.60
CA LEU A 624 -19.01 7.20 19.03
C LEU A 624 -18.50 8.55 19.55
N VAL A 625 -17.66 9.25 18.79
CA VAL A 625 -17.17 10.59 19.17
C VAL A 625 -18.32 11.57 19.31
N ALA A 626 -19.36 11.45 18.48
CA ALA A 626 -20.57 12.29 18.58
C ALA A 626 -21.32 12.17 19.92
N LYS A 627 -21.02 11.14 20.73
CA LYS A 627 -21.61 10.93 22.07
C LYS A 627 -20.76 11.50 23.21
N LEU A 628 -19.53 11.95 22.92
CA LEU A 628 -18.60 12.49 23.91
C LEU A 628 -18.98 13.92 24.34
N PRO A 629 -18.40 14.44 25.44
CA PRO A 629 -18.67 15.79 25.91
C PRO A 629 -18.44 16.88 24.85
N ALA A 630 -19.28 17.91 24.88
CA ALA A 630 -19.13 19.07 23.98
C ALA A 630 -17.74 19.70 24.12
N GLY A 631 -17.11 20.02 22.99
CA GLY A 631 -15.73 20.51 22.93
C GLY A 631 -14.70 19.43 22.55
N VAL A 632 -15.06 18.14 22.59
CA VAL A 632 -14.24 17.07 22.04
C VAL A 632 -14.60 16.85 20.57
N GLY A 633 -13.60 16.93 19.69
CA GLY A 633 -13.73 16.63 18.27
C GLY A 633 -12.86 15.46 17.86
N TYR A 634 -12.83 15.16 16.56
CA TYR A 634 -11.88 14.20 16.00
C TYR A 634 -11.34 14.69 14.66
N SER A 635 -10.19 14.15 14.25
CA SER A 635 -9.68 14.24 12.90
C SER A 635 -9.13 12.89 12.46
N TRP A 636 -9.32 12.54 11.19
CA TRP A 636 -8.59 11.42 10.59
C TRP A 636 -7.18 11.85 10.23
N THR A 637 -6.22 10.93 10.39
CA THR A 637 -4.83 11.12 9.94
C THR A 637 -4.30 9.87 9.24
N GLY A 638 -3.06 9.92 8.76
CA GLY A 638 -2.39 8.79 8.11
C GLY A 638 -3.23 8.13 7.01
N LEU A 639 -3.38 6.80 7.13
CA LEU A 639 -4.19 5.96 6.23
C LEU A 639 -5.66 6.38 6.19
N SER A 640 -6.27 6.66 7.35
CA SER A 640 -7.69 7.03 7.43
C SER A 640 -7.99 8.35 6.74
N TYR A 641 -7.05 9.29 6.75
CA TYR A 641 -7.18 10.54 5.98
C TYR A 641 -7.21 10.27 4.46
N GLN A 642 -6.31 9.41 3.95
CA GLN A 642 -6.29 9.04 2.53
C GLN A 642 -7.53 8.24 2.14
N GLU A 643 -8.04 7.37 3.01
CA GLU A 643 -9.27 6.62 2.77
C GLU A 643 -10.49 7.55 2.65
N ALA A 644 -10.63 8.49 3.59
CA ALA A 644 -11.70 9.49 3.55
C ALA A 644 -11.62 10.38 2.30
N LEU A 645 -10.40 10.78 1.90
CA LEU A 645 -10.17 11.57 0.70
C LEU A 645 -10.50 10.78 -0.58
N SER A 646 -10.08 9.52 -0.67
CA SER A 646 -10.37 8.61 -1.78
C SER A 646 -11.88 8.41 -1.97
N SER A 647 -12.59 8.10 -0.88
CA SER A 647 -14.03 7.87 -0.91
C SER A 647 -14.82 9.09 -1.38
N ASN A 648 -14.38 10.31 -1.01
CA ASN A 648 -15.04 11.55 -1.42
C ASN A 648 -14.79 11.92 -2.89
N GLN A 649 -13.69 11.44 -3.49
CA GLN A 649 -13.34 11.72 -4.90
C GLN A 649 -13.98 10.75 -5.89
N ALA A 650 -14.28 9.51 -5.48
CA ALA A 650 -14.79 8.46 -6.37
C ALA A 650 -16.07 8.85 -7.16
N PRO A 651 -17.10 9.51 -6.58
CA PRO A 651 -18.28 9.91 -7.35
C PRO A 651 -17.96 10.91 -8.46
N ALA A 652 -17.08 11.88 -8.20
CA ALA A 652 -16.64 12.86 -9.18
C ALA A 652 -15.81 12.19 -10.28
N LEU A 653 -14.91 11.27 -9.91
CA LEU A 653 -14.10 10.50 -10.85
C LEU A 653 -14.99 9.73 -11.84
N TYR A 654 -15.97 8.96 -11.35
CA TYR A 654 -16.88 8.22 -12.22
C TYR A 654 -17.75 9.14 -13.07
N ALA A 655 -18.28 10.22 -12.51
CA ALA A 655 -19.10 11.17 -13.26
C ALA A 655 -18.29 11.82 -14.41
N ILE A 656 -17.08 12.29 -14.13
CA ILE A 656 -16.21 12.89 -15.14
C ILE A 656 -15.81 11.85 -16.19
N SER A 657 -15.39 10.64 -15.80
CA SER A 657 -15.07 9.57 -16.75
C SER A 657 -16.25 9.23 -17.66
N LEU A 658 -17.47 9.14 -17.13
CA LEU A 658 -18.67 8.90 -17.95
C LEU A 658 -18.95 10.06 -18.91
N VAL A 659 -18.76 11.31 -18.50
CA VAL A 659 -18.92 12.49 -19.37
C VAL A 659 -17.88 12.51 -20.48
N VAL A 660 -16.60 12.29 -20.16
CA VAL A 660 -15.52 12.29 -21.17
C VAL A 660 -15.72 11.15 -22.16
N VAL A 661 -16.12 9.95 -21.71
CA VAL A 661 -16.48 8.83 -22.58
C VAL A 661 -17.66 9.18 -23.48
N PHE A 662 -18.72 9.77 -22.92
CA PHE A 662 -19.88 10.19 -23.68
C PHE A 662 -19.51 11.21 -24.77
N LEU A 663 -18.68 12.20 -24.45
CA LEU A 663 -18.21 13.21 -25.40
C LEU A 663 -17.29 12.60 -26.48
N ALA A 664 -16.42 11.67 -26.11
CA ALA A 664 -15.56 10.95 -27.05
C ALA A 664 -16.40 10.13 -28.04
N LEU A 665 -17.42 9.43 -27.55
CA LEU A 665 -18.38 8.70 -28.40
C LEU A 665 -19.19 9.65 -29.29
N ALA A 666 -19.68 10.77 -28.74
CA ALA A 666 -20.45 11.74 -29.51
C ALA A 666 -19.64 12.33 -30.67
N ALA A 667 -18.36 12.61 -30.42
CA ALA A 667 -17.43 13.07 -31.44
C ALA A 667 -17.09 11.97 -32.47
N LEU A 668 -16.90 10.72 -32.04
CA LEU A 668 -16.60 9.60 -32.92
C LEU A 668 -17.73 9.29 -33.89
N TYR A 669 -18.97 9.30 -33.39
CA TYR A 669 -20.17 8.93 -34.13
C TYR A 669 -20.90 10.10 -34.80
N GLU A 670 -20.44 11.33 -34.55
CA GLU A 670 -21.15 12.56 -34.94
C GLU A 670 -22.64 12.54 -34.53
N SER A 671 -22.95 11.92 -33.39
CA SER A 671 -24.32 11.67 -32.94
C SER A 671 -24.43 11.70 -31.42
N TRP A 672 -25.54 12.27 -30.92
CA TRP A 672 -25.88 12.25 -29.50
C TRP A 672 -26.67 11.00 -29.10
N SER A 673 -27.32 10.30 -30.05
CA SER A 673 -28.15 9.10 -29.74
C SER A 673 -27.29 7.86 -29.48
N ILE A 674 -26.29 7.62 -30.34
CA ILE A 674 -25.44 6.43 -30.29
C ILE A 674 -24.69 6.30 -28.94
N PRO A 675 -24.09 7.37 -28.39
CA PRO A 675 -23.43 7.33 -27.08
C PRO A 675 -24.36 6.84 -25.96
N PHE A 676 -25.64 7.23 -25.94
CA PHE A 676 -26.58 6.72 -24.92
C PHE A 676 -26.75 5.20 -24.99
N SER A 677 -26.79 4.62 -26.19
CA SER A 677 -26.90 3.17 -26.37
C SER A 677 -25.72 2.42 -25.78
N VAL A 678 -24.52 2.98 -25.91
CA VAL A 678 -23.27 2.42 -25.35
C VAL A 678 -23.22 2.61 -23.84
N MET A 679 -23.58 3.79 -23.33
CA MET A 679 -23.53 4.12 -21.90
C MET A 679 -24.49 3.27 -21.05
N LEU A 680 -25.63 2.85 -21.61
CA LEU A 680 -26.58 1.97 -20.91
C LEU A 680 -26.00 0.59 -20.58
N VAL A 681 -24.90 0.19 -21.21
CA VAL A 681 -24.21 -1.10 -20.95
C VAL A 681 -23.38 -1.06 -19.68
N VAL A 682 -22.94 0.13 -19.24
CA VAL A 682 -22.02 0.29 -18.10
C VAL A 682 -22.51 -0.43 -16.83
N PRO A 683 -23.77 -0.28 -16.38
CA PRO A 683 -24.28 -1.00 -15.21
C PRO A 683 -24.17 -2.52 -15.30
N LEU A 684 -24.22 -3.10 -16.50
CA LEU A 684 -24.17 -4.57 -16.68
C LEU A 684 -22.80 -5.13 -16.30
N GLY A 685 -21.72 -4.43 -16.65
CA GLY A 685 -20.36 -4.78 -16.24
C GLY A 685 -20.12 -4.50 -14.76
N VAL A 686 -20.57 -3.33 -14.27
CA VAL A 686 -20.41 -2.92 -12.86
C VAL A 686 -21.05 -3.93 -11.90
N VAL A 687 -22.24 -4.46 -12.23
CA VAL A 687 -22.90 -5.51 -11.41
C VAL A 687 -22.05 -6.77 -11.31
N GLY A 688 -21.45 -7.22 -12.42
CA GLY A 688 -20.57 -8.40 -12.40
C GLY A 688 -19.34 -8.19 -11.55
N ALA A 689 -18.74 -7.01 -11.62
CA ALA A 689 -17.57 -6.66 -10.83
C ALA A 689 -17.92 -6.65 -9.34
N LEU A 690 -19.01 -5.97 -8.95
CA LEU A 690 -19.49 -5.93 -7.56
C LEU A 690 -19.86 -7.33 -7.04
N LEU A 691 -20.56 -8.14 -7.83
CA LEU A 691 -20.94 -9.50 -7.44
C LEU A 691 -19.72 -10.38 -7.19
N ALA A 692 -18.71 -10.35 -8.06
CA ALA A 692 -17.51 -11.15 -7.88
C ALA A 692 -16.70 -10.70 -6.66
N THR A 693 -16.61 -9.39 -6.43
CA THR A 693 -15.97 -8.80 -5.25
C THR A 693 -16.69 -9.22 -3.95
N ASP A 694 -18.03 -9.08 -3.90
CA ASP A 694 -18.85 -9.42 -2.74
C ASP A 694 -18.83 -10.94 -2.44
N LEU A 695 -18.95 -11.78 -3.46
CA LEU A 695 -18.87 -13.25 -3.31
C LEU A 695 -17.53 -13.74 -2.78
N ARG A 696 -16.46 -12.98 -3.01
CA ARG A 696 -15.11 -13.29 -2.52
C ARG A 696 -14.78 -12.59 -1.19
N GLY A 697 -15.69 -11.78 -0.64
CA GLY A 697 -15.46 -11.02 0.58
C GLY A 697 -14.40 -9.93 0.43
N LEU A 698 -14.19 -9.43 -0.79
CA LEU A 698 -13.28 -8.32 -1.07
C LEU A 698 -14.00 -6.99 -0.86
N SER A 699 -13.22 -5.92 -0.71
CA SER A 699 -13.71 -4.56 -0.45
C SER A 699 -13.64 -3.69 -1.71
N ASN A 700 -14.39 -2.59 -1.72
CA ASN A 700 -14.27 -1.51 -2.69
C ASN A 700 -13.03 -0.67 -2.35
N ASP A 701 -11.88 -1.14 -2.83
CA ASP A 701 -10.58 -0.51 -2.67
C ASP A 701 -10.07 0.15 -3.96
N VAL A 702 -8.90 0.79 -3.89
CA VAL A 702 -8.29 1.49 -5.03
C VAL A 702 -8.09 0.54 -6.23
N TYR A 703 -7.76 -0.73 -5.99
CA TYR A 703 -7.58 -1.74 -7.03
C TYR A 703 -8.90 -2.12 -7.70
N PHE A 704 -9.97 -2.28 -6.93
CA PHE A 704 -11.32 -2.49 -7.43
C PHE A 704 -11.80 -1.31 -8.27
N GLN A 705 -11.54 -0.05 -7.85
CA GLN A 705 -11.95 1.13 -8.61
C GLN A 705 -11.28 1.19 -9.99
N VAL A 706 -9.99 0.84 -10.08
CA VAL A 706 -9.30 0.70 -11.36
C VAL A 706 -9.93 -0.42 -12.19
N GLY A 707 -10.17 -1.58 -11.57
CA GLY A 707 -10.80 -2.71 -12.25
C GLY A 707 -12.22 -2.40 -12.76
N LEU A 708 -12.97 -1.58 -12.02
CA LEU A 708 -14.29 -1.10 -12.41
C LEU A 708 -14.20 -0.20 -13.65
N LEU A 709 -13.27 0.75 -13.68
CA LEU A 709 -13.03 1.60 -14.86
C LEU A 709 -12.63 0.76 -16.08
N THR A 710 -11.75 -0.23 -15.90
CA THR A 710 -11.39 -1.18 -16.96
C THR A 710 -12.61 -1.94 -17.47
N THR A 711 -13.49 -2.38 -16.57
CA THR A 711 -14.75 -3.06 -16.92
C THR A 711 -15.69 -2.13 -17.69
N ILE A 712 -15.79 -0.85 -17.30
CA ILE A 712 -16.58 0.17 -18.01
C ILE A 712 -16.07 0.32 -19.44
N GLY A 713 -14.75 0.48 -19.60
CA GLY A 713 -14.13 0.61 -20.92
C GLY A 713 -14.35 -0.62 -21.81
N LEU A 714 -14.14 -1.82 -21.28
CA LEU A 714 -14.34 -3.06 -22.02
C LEU A 714 -15.82 -3.31 -22.39
N SER A 715 -16.74 -2.97 -21.48
CA SER A 715 -18.18 -3.04 -21.75
C SER A 715 -18.58 -2.07 -22.87
N ALA A 716 -18.08 -0.84 -22.81
CA ALA A 716 -18.30 0.16 -23.85
C ALA A 716 -17.73 -0.30 -25.20
N LYS A 717 -16.52 -0.88 -25.21
CA LYS A 717 -15.89 -1.45 -26.40
C LYS A 717 -16.75 -2.52 -27.08
N ASN A 718 -17.24 -3.50 -26.31
CA ASN A 718 -18.11 -4.55 -26.85
C ASN A 718 -19.39 -3.95 -27.47
N ALA A 719 -19.94 -2.91 -26.85
CA ALA A 719 -21.11 -2.22 -27.37
C ALA A 719 -20.83 -1.42 -28.64
N ILE A 720 -19.74 -0.64 -28.67
CA ILE A 720 -19.25 0.13 -29.83
C ILE A 720 -19.14 -0.79 -31.05
N LEU A 721 -18.53 -1.96 -30.88
CA LEU A 721 -18.32 -2.90 -31.98
C LEU A 721 -19.62 -3.43 -32.61
N ILE A 722 -20.69 -3.61 -31.82
CA ILE A 722 -22.00 -4.02 -32.37
C ILE A 722 -22.71 -2.82 -33.00
N VAL A 723 -22.71 -1.68 -32.31
CA VAL A 723 -23.45 -0.49 -32.73
C VAL A 723 -22.84 0.15 -33.99
N GLU A 724 -21.51 0.23 -34.11
CA GLU A 724 -20.82 0.74 -35.31
C GLU A 724 -21.25 -0.01 -36.57
N PHE A 725 -21.19 -1.34 -36.54
CA PHE A 725 -21.54 -2.17 -37.70
C PHE A 725 -23.03 -2.04 -38.05
N ALA A 726 -23.90 -1.89 -37.06
CA ALA A 726 -25.32 -1.66 -37.30
C ALA A 726 -25.56 -0.29 -37.97
N VAL A 727 -24.90 0.76 -37.48
CA VAL A 727 -24.97 2.11 -38.05
C VAL A 727 -24.42 2.14 -39.47
N GLU A 728 -23.29 1.48 -39.72
CA GLU A 728 -22.70 1.37 -41.05
C GLU A 728 -23.65 0.69 -42.05
N MET A 729 -24.30 -0.41 -41.65
CA MET A 729 -25.30 -1.10 -42.46
C MET A 729 -26.55 -0.24 -42.71
N MET A 730 -26.98 0.55 -41.72
CA MET A 730 -28.10 1.49 -41.91
C MET A 730 -27.74 2.59 -42.91
N GLN A 731 -26.52 3.14 -42.83
CA GLN A 731 -26.09 4.26 -43.66
C GLN A 731 -25.71 3.85 -45.09
N LYS A 732 -24.99 2.74 -45.26
CA LYS A 732 -24.48 2.29 -46.57
C LYS A 732 -25.41 1.35 -47.31
N GLU A 733 -26.12 0.46 -46.60
CA GLU A 733 -26.95 -0.58 -47.20
C GLU A 733 -28.46 -0.29 -47.08
N GLY A 734 -28.84 0.75 -46.34
CA GLY A 734 -30.24 1.15 -46.16
C GLY A 734 -31.09 0.16 -45.35
N LYS A 735 -30.47 -0.72 -44.57
CA LYS A 735 -31.17 -1.71 -43.72
C LYS A 735 -31.95 -1.02 -42.60
N THR A 736 -33.06 -1.64 -42.17
CA THR A 736 -33.82 -1.16 -41.01
C THR A 736 -33.00 -1.30 -39.70
N PRO A 737 -33.25 -0.49 -38.66
CA PRO A 737 -32.50 -0.58 -37.40
C PRO A 737 -32.49 -1.98 -36.77
N ILE A 738 -33.59 -2.70 -36.88
CA ILE A 738 -33.75 -4.06 -36.33
C ILE A 738 -32.96 -5.09 -37.15
N GLU A 739 -33.01 -5.01 -38.48
CA GLU A 739 -32.26 -5.94 -39.34
C GLU A 739 -30.75 -5.70 -39.23
N ALA A 740 -30.34 -4.43 -39.23
CA ALA A 740 -28.94 -4.04 -39.11
C ALA A 740 -28.32 -4.50 -37.78
N ILE A 741 -29.02 -4.30 -36.65
CA ILE A 741 -28.47 -4.68 -35.33
C ILE A 741 -28.40 -6.20 -35.14
N ILE A 742 -29.33 -6.98 -35.71
CA ILE A 742 -29.28 -8.44 -35.64
C ILE A 742 -28.10 -8.97 -36.45
N GLU A 743 -27.88 -8.45 -37.66
CA GLU A 743 -26.76 -8.87 -38.49
C GLU A 743 -25.42 -8.44 -37.87
N ALA A 744 -25.33 -7.22 -37.36
CA ALA A 744 -24.16 -6.74 -36.63
C ALA A 744 -23.87 -7.62 -35.40
N ALA A 745 -24.88 -7.91 -34.58
CA ALA A 745 -24.76 -8.79 -33.43
C ALA A 745 -24.27 -10.20 -33.82
N ARG A 746 -24.77 -10.76 -34.93
CA ARG A 746 -24.35 -12.07 -35.45
C ARG A 746 -22.87 -12.07 -35.84
N MET A 747 -22.44 -11.10 -36.64
CA MET A 747 -21.06 -11.02 -37.12
C MET A 747 -20.08 -10.75 -35.99
N ARG A 748 -20.48 -9.97 -34.97
CA ARG A 748 -19.60 -9.58 -33.87
C ARG A 748 -19.57 -10.57 -32.71
N LEU A 749 -20.48 -11.55 -32.64
CA LEU A 749 -20.52 -12.51 -31.54
C LEU A 749 -19.19 -13.27 -31.38
N ARG A 750 -18.61 -13.75 -32.50
CA ARG A 750 -17.36 -14.51 -32.47
C ARG A 750 -16.17 -13.66 -32.02
N PRO A 751 -15.91 -12.47 -32.60
CA PRO A 751 -14.89 -11.56 -32.08
C PRO A 751 -15.07 -11.22 -30.59
N ILE A 752 -16.30 -10.87 -30.16
CA ILE A 752 -16.58 -10.46 -28.78
C ILE A 752 -16.31 -11.60 -27.79
N LEU A 753 -16.75 -12.83 -28.10
CA LEU A 753 -16.48 -13.98 -27.25
C LEU A 753 -14.99 -14.34 -27.22
N MET A 754 -14.29 -14.24 -28.36
CA MET A 754 -12.86 -14.51 -28.43
C MET A 754 -12.09 -13.55 -27.53
N THR A 755 -12.33 -12.25 -27.64
CA THR A 755 -11.57 -11.24 -26.90
C THR A 755 -11.96 -11.20 -25.42
N SER A 756 -13.24 -11.42 -25.11
CA SER A 756 -13.71 -11.53 -23.73
C SER A 756 -13.12 -12.75 -23.01
N LEU A 757 -13.08 -13.93 -23.67
CA LEU A 757 -12.47 -15.13 -23.09
C LEU A 757 -10.95 -14.98 -22.95
N ALA A 758 -10.30 -14.35 -23.91
CA ALA A 758 -8.87 -14.03 -23.82
C ALA A 758 -8.60 -13.12 -22.63
N PHE A 759 -9.44 -12.09 -22.42
CA PHE A 759 -9.33 -11.22 -21.26
C PHE A 759 -9.55 -11.99 -19.94
N ILE A 760 -10.66 -12.72 -19.82
CA ILE A 760 -11.02 -13.48 -18.60
C ILE A 760 -9.92 -14.46 -18.22
N LEU A 761 -9.39 -15.22 -19.19
CA LEU A 761 -8.30 -16.16 -18.94
C LEU A 761 -6.95 -15.45 -18.76
N GLY A 762 -6.75 -14.28 -19.37
CA GLY A 762 -5.57 -13.46 -19.17
C GLY A 762 -5.45 -12.90 -17.75
N VAL A 763 -6.58 -12.55 -17.10
CA VAL A 763 -6.59 -12.10 -15.71
C VAL A 763 -6.76 -13.24 -14.70
N LEU A 764 -7.06 -14.46 -15.15
CA LEU A 764 -7.21 -15.63 -14.27
C LEU A 764 -6.00 -15.89 -13.36
N PRO A 765 -4.74 -15.78 -13.82
CA PRO A 765 -3.57 -15.90 -12.94
C PRO A 765 -3.59 -14.93 -11.77
N LEU A 766 -4.07 -13.70 -11.95
CA LEU A 766 -4.19 -12.71 -10.87
C LEU A 766 -5.24 -13.13 -9.84
N VAL A 767 -6.33 -13.76 -10.29
CA VAL A 767 -7.45 -14.20 -9.45
C VAL A 767 -7.10 -15.41 -8.58
N ILE A 768 -6.13 -16.23 -8.99
CA ILE A 768 -5.72 -17.44 -8.28
C ILE A 768 -4.32 -17.30 -7.66
N SER A 769 -3.79 -16.08 -7.60
CA SER A 769 -2.45 -15.82 -7.11
C SER A 769 -2.38 -15.99 -5.59
N HIS A 770 -1.28 -16.56 -5.11
CA HIS A 770 -0.98 -16.79 -3.70
C HIS A 770 0.45 -16.35 -3.41
N GLY A 771 0.74 -15.92 -2.18
CA GLY A 771 2.08 -15.48 -1.76
C GLY A 771 2.27 -13.97 -1.83
N ALA A 772 3.48 -13.53 -2.17
CA ALA A 772 3.85 -12.11 -2.14
C ALA A 772 3.03 -11.27 -3.13
N GLY A 773 2.34 -10.24 -2.64
CA GLY A 773 1.56 -9.32 -3.45
C GLY A 773 0.25 -9.93 -3.98
N SER A 774 -0.22 -11.03 -3.38
CA SER A 774 -1.42 -11.72 -3.82
C SER A 774 -2.71 -10.97 -3.45
N GLY A 775 -2.72 -10.16 -2.39
CA GLY A 775 -3.89 -9.36 -2.01
C GLY A 775 -4.28 -8.39 -3.13
N ALA A 776 -3.30 -7.64 -3.63
CA ALA A 776 -3.46 -6.70 -4.73
C ALA A 776 -3.81 -7.38 -6.06
N GLN A 777 -3.18 -8.52 -6.37
CA GLN A 777 -3.52 -9.32 -7.56
C GLN A 777 -4.97 -9.80 -7.53
N ASN A 778 -5.40 -10.37 -6.40
CA ASN A 778 -6.74 -10.89 -6.22
C ASN A 778 -7.79 -9.77 -6.27
N ALA A 779 -7.51 -8.61 -5.67
CA ALA A 779 -8.40 -7.44 -5.69
C ALA A 779 -8.65 -6.91 -7.11
N VAL A 780 -7.58 -6.65 -7.88
CA VAL A 780 -7.69 -6.20 -9.28
C VAL A 780 -8.33 -7.28 -10.14
N GLY A 781 -7.81 -8.51 -10.09
CA GLY A 781 -8.21 -9.58 -11.00
C GLY A 781 -9.68 -9.99 -10.83
N THR A 782 -10.15 -10.12 -9.59
CA THR A 782 -11.51 -10.63 -9.30
C THR A 782 -12.58 -9.66 -9.81
N GLY A 783 -12.40 -8.37 -9.54
CA GLY A 783 -13.34 -7.34 -9.99
C GLY A 783 -13.44 -7.28 -11.51
N VAL A 784 -12.31 -7.27 -12.22
CA VAL A 784 -12.34 -7.21 -13.70
C VAL A 784 -12.84 -8.51 -14.31
N MET A 785 -12.48 -9.68 -13.77
CA MET A 785 -12.98 -10.96 -14.26
C MET A 785 -14.51 -11.04 -14.16
N GLY A 786 -15.06 -10.72 -12.98
CA GLY A 786 -16.51 -10.71 -12.78
C GLY A 786 -17.21 -9.69 -13.66
N GLY A 787 -16.62 -8.50 -13.77
CA GLY A 787 -17.11 -7.43 -14.62
C GLY A 787 -17.15 -7.83 -16.09
N MET A 788 -16.08 -8.43 -16.60
CA MET A 788 -16.00 -8.91 -17.97
C MET A 788 -16.94 -10.06 -18.26
N PHE A 789 -17.04 -11.02 -17.34
CA PHE A 789 -17.99 -12.11 -17.50
C PHE A 789 -19.44 -11.61 -17.63
N ALA A 790 -19.87 -10.72 -16.74
CA ALA A 790 -21.21 -10.14 -16.79
C ALA A 790 -21.40 -9.23 -18.01
N ALA A 791 -20.40 -8.40 -18.33
CA ALA A 791 -20.42 -7.53 -19.50
C ALA A 791 -20.59 -8.36 -20.78
N THR A 792 -19.87 -9.46 -20.94
CA THR A 792 -19.99 -10.31 -22.14
C THR A 792 -21.32 -11.02 -22.21
N VAL A 793 -21.76 -11.66 -21.11
CA VAL A 793 -23.01 -12.45 -21.12
C VAL A 793 -24.24 -11.57 -21.24
N LEU A 794 -24.26 -10.40 -20.59
CA LEU A 794 -25.42 -9.50 -20.59
C LEU A 794 -25.39 -8.54 -21.78
N ALA A 795 -24.24 -7.94 -22.12
CA ALA A 795 -24.20 -6.91 -23.17
C ALA A 795 -24.57 -7.45 -24.55
N ILE A 796 -24.23 -8.69 -24.89
CA ILE A 796 -24.62 -9.28 -26.19
C ILE A 796 -26.15 -9.27 -26.38
N TYR A 797 -26.93 -9.43 -25.32
CA TYR A 797 -28.40 -9.39 -25.40
C TYR A 797 -28.97 -7.97 -25.23
N PHE A 798 -28.37 -7.17 -24.34
CA PHE A 798 -28.90 -5.84 -24.00
C PHE A 798 -28.49 -4.74 -24.97
N VAL A 799 -27.30 -4.80 -25.58
CA VAL A 799 -26.84 -3.81 -26.57
C VAL A 799 -27.83 -3.67 -27.73
N PRO A 800 -28.32 -4.77 -28.36
CA PRO A 800 -29.34 -4.65 -29.39
C PRO A 800 -30.63 -3.97 -28.92
N VAL A 801 -31.06 -4.21 -27.68
CA VAL A 801 -32.24 -3.54 -27.10
C VAL A 801 -31.99 -2.05 -26.95
N PHE A 802 -30.86 -1.69 -26.35
CA PHE A 802 -30.52 -0.29 -26.11
C PHE A 802 -30.48 0.49 -27.43
N PHE A 803 -29.80 -0.07 -28.44
CA PHE A 803 -29.74 0.53 -29.77
C PHE A 803 -31.13 0.80 -30.36
N VAL A 804 -32.00 -0.22 -30.39
CA VAL A 804 -33.34 -0.09 -31.00
C VAL A 804 -34.22 0.87 -30.19
N VAL A 805 -34.19 0.80 -28.85
CA VAL A 805 -34.99 1.68 -27.97
C VAL A 805 -34.56 3.14 -28.12
N VAL A 806 -33.26 3.41 -28.11
CA VAL A 806 -32.71 4.76 -28.23
C VAL A 806 -32.99 5.34 -29.62
N GLU A 807 -32.79 4.58 -30.69
CA GLU A 807 -33.12 5.02 -32.05
C GLU A 807 -34.61 5.32 -32.22
N HIS A 808 -35.51 4.49 -31.68
CA HIS A 808 -36.96 4.78 -31.72
C HIS A 808 -37.34 6.04 -30.92
N LEU A 809 -36.68 6.29 -29.80
CA LEU A 809 -36.96 7.43 -28.94
C LEU A 809 -36.49 8.74 -29.59
N PHE A 810 -35.27 8.77 -30.14
CA PHE A 810 -34.73 9.94 -30.85
C PHE A 810 -35.37 10.18 -32.23
N ALA A 811 -35.81 9.13 -32.93
CA ALA A 811 -36.56 9.28 -34.18
C ALA A 811 -37.93 9.98 -33.97
N ARG A 812 -38.54 9.83 -32.79
CA ARG A 812 -39.76 10.60 -32.41
C ARG A 812 -39.46 12.07 -32.16
N PHE A 813 -38.31 12.40 -31.57
CA PHE A 813 -37.87 13.78 -31.34
C PHE A 813 -37.45 14.51 -32.63
N LYS A 814 -37.02 13.81 -33.68
CA LYS A 814 -36.75 14.40 -35.01
C LYS A 814 -38.01 14.69 -35.85
N LYS A 815 -39.16 14.13 -35.46
CA LYS A 815 -40.47 14.29 -36.13
C LYS A 815 -41.41 15.27 -35.40
N ALA A 816 -41.07 15.68 -34.19
CA ALA A 816 -41.71 16.75 -33.44
C ALA A 816 -40.87 18.03 -33.59
#